data_AF-A0A820YQ08-F1
#
_entry.id   AF-A0A820YQ08-F1
#
_cell.length_a   1.000
_cell.length_b   1.000
_cell.length_c   1.000
_cell.angle_alpha   90.00
_cell.angle_beta   90.00
_cell.angle_gamma   90.00
#
_symmetry.space_group_name_H-M   'P 1'
#
loop_
_entity.id
_entity.type
_entity.pdbx_description
1 polymer ?
#
loop_
_entity_poly.entity_id
_entity_poly.type
_entity_poly.pdbx_seq_one_letter_code
_entity_poly.pdbx_strand_id
1 'polypeptide(L)'
;MAKSISKTSSKEPSDVIERRAINPARCLGSLYDGVRDQVIDQSGLSNHQEQWLPSSKPTQCEVINNIAASNFNILRCVDIEPELRLSLLLKLAKRSGIAEILDYSHPIDQYTCFFYYSWIKHEQTLRKLLGVQEISKQWSSRVTATHVITGIRFGIDLVMILQLPSQADIYDKIHSILRKIRDILLNEKKYRVVLTPKENNLLENFLKLKVYSNASMLTGVTKISDLLSHIELIKNHSKLCCPVTYILQTIASLCHAHERKAPEFTTLSFTLINDLEHYMLQCRSRMKYLEASLKENQTKSLCKHHQQLFNETSTQFLKVKDIYMHEMHRFATLVVDARNRPAKIFKINQALHNGELEKLKESIHQLIENLENLTTQGLVNTNLQQKHFASFTTTERHSSTSDNIITDKYSLINSDSHNRNLGSNDPLKEKSKLSLTNLHKKTTIKDNSSSALPPAHTNAHHSSLPQWYVTMSTSDKIDHSENHFKQRLSSQVSAPEISSTSPLSSSPPVPNDDTINILLLGETGVGKSTFINAFANYLIFNSFEQAESSEPIVIIPVSFIMTIGDNFEERIVKFGELDSFNNENFNTIGQSVTQHCRSYVFDLNNSDGRKVRIIDTPGFGDTRGLDQDDRNMEHTLQYINNLTHLNAICFLLKPNASRLNIFFRTCLIQLSSLLDPTARHNIIFCFTNARSTFYTPGNTAPLLNTMLA
;
A
#
# COMPACT_ATOMS: atom_id res chain seq x y z
N MET A 1 -5.85 25.15 -16.15
CA MET A 1 -5.25 25.87 -17.30
C MET A 1 -5.28 24.96 -18.51
N ALA A 2 -5.88 25.37 -19.62
CA ALA A 2 -5.90 24.58 -20.85
C ALA A 2 -4.69 24.96 -21.72
N LYS A 3 -3.79 24.01 -22.00
CA LYS A 3 -2.84 24.15 -23.12
C LYS A 3 -3.60 23.88 -24.42
N SER A 4 -3.33 24.68 -25.44
CA SER A 4 -4.01 24.63 -26.74
C SER A 4 -3.74 23.31 -27.46
N ILE A 5 -4.83 22.60 -27.83
CA ILE A 5 -4.76 21.38 -28.64
C ILE A 5 -4.60 21.79 -30.10
N SER A 6 -3.43 21.53 -30.69
CA SER A 6 -3.22 21.64 -32.12
C SER A 6 -4.04 20.58 -32.85
N LYS A 7 -4.74 20.98 -33.92
CA LYS A 7 -5.55 20.09 -34.76
C LYS A 7 -4.68 18.95 -35.32
N THR A 8 -5.00 17.70 -34.99
CA THR A 8 -4.41 16.53 -35.65
C THR A 8 -5.31 16.04 -36.77
N SER A 9 -4.79 16.03 -37.99
CA SER A 9 -5.32 15.22 -39.08
C SER A 9 -5.31 13.72 -38.71
N SER A 10 -6.13 12.94 -39.40
CA SER A 10 -6.07 11.48 -39.37
C SER A 10 -4.71 11.00 -39.86
N LYS A 11 -3.79 10.70 -38.93
CA LYS A 11 -2.52 10.04 -39.23
C LYS A 11 -2.70 8.53 -39.14
N GLU A 12 -2.06 7.83 -40.07
CA GLU A 12 -1.76 6.40 -39.93
C GLU A 12 -1.02 6.15 -38.60
N PRO A 13 -1.20 4.98 -37.97
CA PRO A 13 -0.49 4.66 -36.73
C PRO A 13 1.01 4.70 -37.00
N SER A 14 1.75 5.49 -36.20
CA SER A 14 3.20 5.56 -36.34
C SER A 14 3.82 4.22 -35.96
N ASP A 15 4.74 3.73 -36.80
CA ASP A 15 5.46 2.47 -36.56
C ASP A 15 6.23 2.42 -35.24
N VAL A 16 6.45 3.59 -34.63
CA VAL A 16 6.98 3.72 -33.27
C VAL A 16 5.95 4.41 -32.39
N ILE A 17 5.72 3.86 -31.20
CA ILE A 17 4.93 4.46 -30.12
C ILE A 17 5.77 4.54 -28.84
N GLU A 18 5.48 5.52 -27.99
CA GLU A 18 6.05 5.61 -26.65
C GLU A 18 5.04 5.09 -25.60
N ARG A 19 5.55 4.47 -24.53
CA ARG A 19 4.77 4.03 -23.36
C ARG A 19 5.55 4.29 -22.08
N ARG A 20 4.90 4.82 -21.05
CA ARG A 20 5.51 4.91 -19.71
C ARG A 20 5.87 3.51 -19.18
N ALA A 21 7.06 3.39 -18.62
CA ALA A 21 7.62 2.15 -18.10
C ALA A 21 7.03 1.78 -16.73
N ILE A 22 5.74 1.47 -16.69
CA ILE A 22 5.00 1.15 -15.45
C ILE A 22 5.52 -0.12 -14.73
N ASN A 23 6.23 -1.00 -15.43
CA ASN A 23 6.95 -2.12 -14.85
C ASN A 23 8.42 -1.98 -15.27
N PRO A 24 9.35 -1.64 -14.35
CA PRO A 24 10.75 -1.34 -14.67
C PRO A 24 11.62 -2.58 -14.95
N ALA A 25 11.12 -3.80 -14.75
CA ALA A 25 11.90 -5.04 -14.87
C ALA A 25 11.99 -5.57 -16.31
N ARG A 26 11.93 -4.71 -17.34
CA ARG A 26 11.87 -5.11 -18.76
C ARG A 26 13.05 -4.54 -19.55
N CYS A 27 13.52 -5.33 -20.52
CA CYS A 27 14.77 -5.15 -21.25
C CYS A 27 14.54 -4.95 -22.76
N LEU A 28 15.58 -4.52 -23.48
CA LEU A 28 15.54 -4.37 -24.93
C LEU A 28 15.26 -5.73 -25.62
N GLY A 29 14.49 -5.67 -26.71
CA GLY A 29 14.04 -6.84 -27.45
C GLY A 29 12.78 -7.52 -26.90
N SER A 30 12.31 -7.15 -25.70
CA SER A 30 11.07 -7.72 -25.13
C SER A 30 9.87 -7.50 -26.05
N LEU A 31 9.07 -8.55 -26.28
CA LEU A 31 7.82 -8.47 -27.05
C LEU A 31 6.69 -7.80 -26.26
N TYR A 32 5.86 -7.00 -26.93
CA TYR A 32 4.80 -6.20 -26.34
C TYR A 32 3.45 -6.39 -27.05
N ASP A 33 2.40 -6.64 -26.26
CA ASP A 33 1.00 -6.60 -26.64
C ASP A 33 0.47 -5.16 -26.49
N GLY A 34 0.45 -4.41 -27.60
CA GLY A 34 -0.12 -3.05 -27.66
C GLY A 34 -1.64 -2.99 -27.46
N VAL A 35 -2.35 -4.10 -27.67
CA VAL A 35 -3.82 -4.17 -27.50
C VAL A 35 -4.18 -4.18 -26.02
N ARG A 36 -3.39 -4.87 -25.19
CA ARG A 36 -3.58 -4.99 -23.73
C ARG A 36 -2.66 -4.09 -22.90
N ASP A 37 -1.66 -3.47 -23.53
CA ASP A 37 -0.51 -2.80 -22.89
C ASP A 37 0.23 -3.72 -21.90
N GLN A 38 0.64 -4.90 -22.39
CA GLN A 38 1.37 -5.91 -21.62
C GLN A 38 2.68 -6.33 -22.29
N VAL A 39 3.72 -6.59 -21.50
CA VAL A 39 4.97 -7.18 -22.02
C VAL A 39 4.88 -8.71 -21.94
N ILE A 40 4.95 -9.35 -23.11
CA ILE A 40 4.75 -10.81 -23.29
C ILE A 40 6.01 -11.59 -22.93
N ASP A 41 7.20 -11.03 -23.16
CA ASP A 41 8.47 -11.69 -22.88
C ASP A 41 9.38 -10.93 -21.92
N GLN A 42 10.27 -11.66 -21.25
CA GLN A 42 11.36 -11.11 -20.45
C GLN A 42 12.75 -11.56 -20.95
N SER A 43 12.83 -12.60 -21.79
CA SER A 43 14.05 -12.86 -22.56
C SER A 43 14.27 -11.73 -23.57
N GLY A 44 15.21 -10.84 -23.25
CA GLY A 44 15.76 -9.89 -24.21
C GLY A 44 16.53 -10.59 -25.32
N LEU A 45 17.01 -9.81 -26.28
CA LEU A 45 17.80 -10.35 -27.39
C LEU A 45 19.16 -10.85 -26.90
N SER A 46 19.55 -12.07 -27.26
CA SER A 46 20.83 -12.66 -26.82
C SER A 46 22.04 -12.02 -27.50
N ASN A 47 21.92 -11.63 -28.76
CA ASN A 47 22.99 -11.03 -29.55
C ASN A 47 22.54 -9.72 -30.21
N HIS A 48 22.68 -8.60 -29.51
CA HIS A 48 22.36 -7.28 -30.05
C HIS A 48 23.42 -6.23 -29.74
N GLN A 49 23.58 -5.26 -30.65
CA GLN A 49 24.40 -4.09 -30.41
C GLN A 49 23.54 -2.97 -29.83
N GLU A 50 23.84 -2.57 -28.61
CA GLU A 50 23.20 -1.44 -27.94
C GLU A 50 23.88 -0.12 -28.31
N GLN A 51 23.13 0.97 -28.19
CA GLN A 51 23.66 2.33 -28.15
C GLN A 51 23.11 3.08 -26.94
N TRP A 52 24.02 3.68 -26.17
CA TRP A 52 23.70 4.58 -25.08
C TRP A 52 23.82 6.03 -25.58
N LEU A 53 22.74 6.79 -25.44
CA LEU A 53 22.62 8.19 -25.86
C LEU A 53 22.35 9.07 -24.63
N PRO A 54 22.98 10.26 -24.51
CA PRO A 54 22.55 11.25 -23.54
C PRO A 54 21.13 11.71 -23.89
N SER A 55 20.27 11.88 -22.89
CA SER A 55 18.88 12.29 -23.13
C SER A 55 18.80 13.77 -23.57
N SER A 56 17.92 14.06 -24.53
CA SER A 56 17.52 15.42 -24.92
C SER A 56 16.13 15.80 -24.40
N LYS A 57 15.45 14.92 -23.66
CA LYS A 57 14.13 15.18 -23.08
C LYS A 57 14.28 16.12 -21.87
N PRO A 58 13.57 17.27 -21.84
CA PRO A 58 13.70 18.23 -20.75
C PRO A 58 13.13 17.66 -19.45
N THR A 59 13.75 18.02 -18.32
CA THR A 59 13.23 17.72 -16.99
C THR A 59 11.81 18.28 -16.80
N GLN A 60 10.86 17.43 -16.39
CA GLN A 60 9.51 17.83 -16.00
C GLN A 60 9.42 17.93 -14.47
N CYS A 61 8.84 19.02 -13.95
CA CYS A 61 8.50 19.13 -12.54
C CYS A 61 7.30 20.06 -12.36
N GLU A 62 6.21 19.54 -11.80
CA GLU A 62 4.95 20.29 -11.66
C GLU A 62 4.37 20.17 -10.25
N VAL A 63 3.78 21.26 -9.76
CA VAL A 63 3.01 21.31 -8.52
C VAL A 63 1.56 21.56 -8.92
N ILE A 64 0.72 20.54 -8.75
CA ILE A 64 -0.66 20.50 -9.24
C ILE A 64 -1.61 20.49 -8.03
N ASN A 65 -2.41 21.55 -7.95
CA ASN A 65 -3.35 21.81 -6.86
C ASN A 65 -4.80 21.79 -7.37
N ASN A 66 -5.76 21.87 -6.45
CA ASN A 66 -7.18 22.08 -6.77
C ASN A 66 -7.77 21.04 -7.73
N ILE A 67 -7.39 19.77 -7.56
CA ILE A 67 -7.98 18.64 -8.28
C ILE A 67 -9.32 18.26 -7.63
N ALA A 68 -10.22 19.25 -7.51
CA ALA A 68 -11.50 19.15 -6.83
C ALA A 68 -12.59 18.37 -7.63
N ALA A 69 -12.20 17.71 -8.72
CA ALA A 69 -13.10 16.96 -9.58
C ALA A 69 -13.05 15.46 -9.23
N SER A 70 -14.16 14.93 -8.72
CA SER A 70 -14.37 13.50 -8.40
C SER A 70 -14.09 12.54 -9.56
N ASN A 71 -14.04 13.06 -10.79
CA ASN A 71 -13.88 12.32 -12.04
C ASN A 71 -12.50 12.58 -12.71
N PHE A 72 -11.57 13.26 -12.03
CA PHE A 72 -10.24 13.52 -12.61
C PHE A 72 -9.43 12.22 -12.70
N ASN A 73 -8.90 11.90 -13.88
CA ASN A 73 -7.95 10.79 -14.00
C ASN A 73 -6.60 11.24 -13.43
N ILE A 74 -6.30 10.81 -12.20
CA ILE A 74 -5.03 11.03 -11.48
C ILE A 74 -3.78 10.67 -12.31
N LEU A 75 -3.87 9.75 -13.27
CA LEU A 75 -2.77 9.43 -14.20
C LEU A 75 -2.41 10.58 -15.16
N ARG A 76 -3.24 11.62 -15.29
CA ARG A 76 -2.93 12.84 -16.04
C ARG A 76 -1.92 13.73 -15.31
N CYS A 77 -1.82 13.66 -13.98
CA CYS A 77 -0.79 14.37 -13.22
C CYS A 77 0.62 13.87 -13.51
N VAL A 78 0.74 12.65 -14.03
CA VAL A 78 2.00 11.97 -14.35
C VAL A 78 2.11 11.67 -15.83
N ASP A 79 1.50 12.49 -16.70
CA ASP A 79 1.69 12.48 -18.16
C ASP A 79 1.76 11.07 -18.80
N ILE A 80 0.85 10.16 -18.41
CA ILE A 80 0.73 8.83 -19.02
C ILE A 80 -0.09 8.94 -20.30
N GLU A 81 0.32 8.20 -21.33
CA GLU A 81 -0.28 8.22 -22.65
C GLU A 81 -1.76 7.79 -22.59
N PRO A 82 -2.69 8.42 -23.33
CA PRO A 82 -4.13 8.15 -23.22
C PRO A 82 -4.52 6.67 -23.33
N GLU A 83 -3.87 5.92 -24.24
CA GLU A 83 -4.08 4.47 -24.40
C GLU A 83 -3.70 3.69 -23.14
N LEU A 84 -2.54 3.98 -22.55
CA LEU A 84 -2.05 3.30 -21.36
C LEU A 84 -2.87 3.67 -20.13
N ARG A 85 -3.34 4.93 -20.03
CA ARG A 85 -4.28 5.36 -18.97
C ARG A 85 -5.58 4.58 -19.03
N LEU A 86 -6.13 4.38 -20.23
CA LEU A 86 -7.33 3.58 -20.45
C LEU A 86 -7.10 2.12 -20.07
N SER A 87 -5.98 1.52 -20.46
CA SER A 87 -5.60 0.14 -20.10
C SER A 87 -5.46 -0.06 -18.59
N LEU A 88 -4.85 0.89 -17.88
CA LEU A 88 -4.68 0.88 -16.41
C LEU A 88 -6.00 1.07 -15.65
N LEU A 89 -6.90 1.90 -16.17
CA LEU A 89 -8.26 2.04 -15.64
C LEU A 89 -9.04 0.73 -15.79
N LEU A 90 -9.08 0.18 -17.01
CA LEU A 90 -9.79 -1.05 -17.39
C LEU A 90 -9.16 -2.35 -16.87
N LYS A 91 -8.07 -2.28 -16.10
CA LYS A 91 -7.29 -3.43 -15.59
C LYS A 91 -6.74 -4.35 -16.70
N LEU A 92 -6.53 -3.82 -17.91
CA LEU A 92 -5.82 -4.51 -18.99
C LEU A 92 -4.31 -4.58 -18.69
N ALA A 93 -3.74 -3.53 -18.09
CA ALA A 93 -2.36 -3.49 -17.62
C ALA A 93 -2.27 -3.62 -16.09
N LYS A 94 -1.24 -4.34 -15.58
CA LYS A 94 -0.93 -4.41 -14.13
C LYS A 94 -0.51 -3.02 -13.64
N ARG A 95 -1.11 -2.55 -12.55
CA ARG A 95 -0.68 -1.32 -11.88
C ARG A 95 0.59 -1.64 -11.09
N SER A 96 1.68 -0.97 -11.43
CA SER A 96 2.96 -1.09 -10.73
C SER A 96 3.73 0.23 -10.82
N GLY A 97 4.65 0.46 -9.88
CA GLY A 97 5.50 1.65 -9.84
C GLY A 97 4.67 2.93 -9.77
N ILE A 98 4.95 3.90 -10.66
CA ILE A 98 4.22 5.18 -10.68
C ILE A 98 2.71 5.01 -10.98
N ALA A 99 2.28 3.94 -11.66
CA ALA A 99 0.88 3.70 -11.99
C ALA A 99 0.03 3.23 -10.78
N GLU A 100 0.66 2.81 -9.68
CA GLU A 100 -0.01 2.51 -8.41
C GLU A 100 -0.69 3.74 -7.79
N ILE A 101 -0.39 4.95 -8.26
CA ILE A 101 -1.12 6.17 -7.88
C ILE A 101 -2.63 6.03 -8.14
N LEU A 102 -3.08 5.23 -9.11
CA LEU A 102 -4.50 4.90 -9.32
C LEU A 102 -5.16 4.26 -8.09
N ASP A 103 -4.38 3.65 -7.21
CA ASP A 103 -4.86 2.91 -6.04
C ASP A 103 -4.89 3.75 -4.76
N TYR A 104 -4.41 5.01 -4.78
CA TYR A 104 -4.61 6.01 -3.72
C TYR A 104 -6.06 6.07 -3.23
N SER A 105 -6.26 5.87 -1.93
CA SER A 105 -7.55 5.53 -1.31
C SER A 105 -8.16 6.64 -0.46
N HIS A 106 -7.43 7.73 -0.20
CA HIS A 106 -7.96 8.88 0.52
C HIS A 106 -8.73 9.82 -0.43
N PRO A 107 -9.68 10.62 0.09
CA PRO A 107 -10.31 11.68 -0.67
C PRO A 107 -9.27 12.61 -1.30
N ILE A 108 -9.58 13.09 -2.50
CA ILE A 108 -8.82 14.17 -3.16
C ILE A 108 -9.69 15.41 -3.04
N ASP A 109 -9.17 16.43 -2.34
CA ASP A 109 -9.87 17.68 -2.05
C ASP A 109 -9.03 18.90 -2.45
N GLN A 110 -9.49 20.09 -2.08
CA GLN A 110 -8.78 21.35 -2.34
C GLN A 110 -7.46 21.49 -1.54
N TYR A 111 -7.21 20.62 -0.56
CA TYR A 111 -5.99 20.57 0.24
C TYR A 111 -5.07 19.40 -0.16
N THR A 112 -5.46 18.59 -1.15
CA THR A 112 -4.59 17.58 -1.75
C THR A 112 -3.70 18.22 -2.82
N CYS A 113 -2.39 18.20 -2.57
CA CYS A 113 -1.36 18.68 -3.49
C CYS A 113 -0.63 17.49 -4.14
N PHE A 114 -0.46 17.54 -5.46
CA PHE A 114 0.35 16.60 -6.22
C PHE A 114 1.63 17.28 -6.67
N PHE A 115 2.77 16.65 -6.40
CA PHE A 115 4.06 17.10 -6.90
C PHE A 115 4.62 15.99 -7.78
N TYR A 116 4.72 16.26 -9.09
CA TYR A 116 5.23 15.34 -10.09
C TYR A 116 6.65 15.74 -10.49
N TYR A 117 7.52 14.76 -10.65
CA TYR A 117 8.89 14.96 -11.10
C TYR A 117 9.33 13.83 -12.02
N SER A 118 9.79 14.18 -13.22
CA SER A 118 10.32 13.25 -14.21
C SER A 118 11.61 13.78 -14.81
N TRP A 119 12.65 12.96 -14.79
CA TRP A 119 14.00 13.31 -15.23
C TRP A 119 14.64 12.10 -15.90
N ILE A 120 15.15 12.30 -17.12
CA ILE A 120 15.73 11.24 -17.92
C ILE A 120 17.23 11.52 -18.08
N LYS A 121 18.07 10.58 -17.65
CA LYS A 121 19.54 10.71 -17.74
C LYS A 121 20.05 10.32 -19.11
N HIS A 122 19.59 9.18 -19.62
CA HIS A 122 20.09 8.57 -20.85
C HIS A 122 19.03 7.67 -21.49
N GLU A 123 19.24 7.37 -22.76
CA GLU A 123 18.41 6.48 -23.57
C GLU A 123 19.28 5.33 -24.10
N GLN A 124 18.79 4.10 -23.98
CA GLN A 124 19.41 2.88 -24.50
C GLN A 124 18.58 2.45 -25.73
N THR A 125 19.20 2.20 -26.87
CA THR A 125 18.49 1.78 -28.10
C THR A 125 19.18 0.63 -28.83
N LEU A 126 18.41 -0.14 -29.59
CA LEU A 126 18.92 -1.17 -30.49
C LEU A 126 19.55 -0.55 -31.75
N ARG A 127 20.80 -0.92 -32.07
CA ARG A 127 21.40 -0.63 -33.39
C ARG A 127 20.87 -1.61 -34.46
N LYS A 128 20.83 -1.13 -35.70
CA LYS A 128 20.12 -1.74 -36.85
C LYS A 128 20.26 -3.26 -37.02
N LEU A 129 19.12 -3.88 -37.37
CA LEU A 129 18.92 -5.09 -38.19
C LEU A 129 19.47 -6.46 -37.74
N LEU A 130 20.45 -6.56 -36.83
CA LEU A 130 20.97 -7.86 -36.41
C LEU A 130 19.96 -8.71 -35.61
N GLY A 131 19.03 -8.08 -34.88
CA GLY A 131 18.03 -8.79 -34.06
C GLY A 131 16.77 -9.28 -34.79
N VAL A 132 16.49 -8.84 -36.04
CA VAL A 132 15.18 -9.10 -36.69
C VAL A 132 14.90 -10.58 -36.91
N GLN A 133 15.93 -11.39 -37.20
CA GLN A 133 15.75 -12.84 -37.35
C GLN A 133 15.49 -13.55 -36.01
N GLU A 134 16.08 -13.06 -34.91
CA GLU A 134 15.85 -13.58 -33.55
C GLU A 134 14.45 -13.19 -33.06
N ILE A 135 14.04 -11.94 -33.26
CA ILE A 135 12.66 -11.45 -33.04
C ILE A 135 11.67 -12.30 -33.83
N SER A 136 11.91 -12.56 -35.12
CA SER A 136 11.01 -13.36 -35.97
C SER A 136 10.89 -14.82 -35.49
N LYS A 137 11.99 -15.43 -35.04
CA LYS A 137 11.99 -16.77 -34.43
C LYS A 137 11.20 -16.80 -33.11
N GLN A 138 11.44 -15.84 -32.21
CA GLN A 138 10.69 -15.72 -30.95
C GLN A 138 9.20 -15.47 -31.20
N TRP A 139 8.87 -14.52 -32.08
CA TRP A 139 7.51 -14.13 -32.45
C TRP A 139 6.72 -15.27 -33.10
N SER A 140 7.37 -16.13 -33.89
CA SER A 140 6.72 -17.30 -34.51
C SER A 140 6.05 -18.27 -33.51
N SER A 141 6.36 -18.16 -32.21
CA SER A 141 5.73 -18.92 -31.11
C SER A 141 4.69 -18.14 -30.30
N ARG A 142 4.53 -16.82 -30.49
CA ARG A 142 3.80 -15.91 -29.58
C ARG A 142 2.80 -15.02 -30.34
N VAL A 143 1.56 -15.51 -30.44
CA VAL A 143 0.51 -15.04 -31.36
C VAL A 143 -0.06 -13.64 -31.06
N THR A 144 0.17 -13.05 -29.88
CA THR A 144 -0.44 -11.76 -29.47
C THR A 144 0.49 -10.54 -29.52
N ALA A 145 1.77 -10.72 -29.85
CA ALA A 145 2.71 -9.59 -29.90
C ALA A 145 2.42 -8.67 -31.09
N THR A 146 2.40 -7.36 -30.85
CA THR A 146 2.23 -6.32 -31.89
C THR A 146 3.47 -5.44 -32.04
N HIS A 147 4.25 -5.26 -30.96
CA HIS A 147 5.46 -4.42 -30.93
C HIS A 147 6.64 -5.11 -30.23
N VAL A 148 7.82 -4.51 -30.34
CA VAL A 148 9.06 -4.86 -29.63
C VAL A 148 9.60 -3.63 -28.92
N ILE A 149 10.14 -3.77 -27.71
CA ILE A 149 10.90 -2.70 -27.03
C ILE A 149 12.23 -2.50 -27.76
N THR A 150 12.33 -1.44 -28.57
CA THR A 150 13.55 -1.08 -29.31
C THR A 150 14.37 0.02 -28.65
N GLY A 151 13.81 0.71 -27.65
CA GLY A 151 14.52 1.66 -26.81
C GLY A 151 13.95 1.77 -25.39
N ILE A 152 14.80 2.16 -24.45
CA ILE A 152 14.45 2.41 -23.05
C ILE A 152 15.08 3.72 -22.60
N ARG A 153 14.28 4.62 -22.03
CA ARG A 153 14.76 5.83 -21.36
C ARG A 153 14.89 5.56 -19.87
N PHE A 154 16.05 5.87 -19.30
CA PHE A 154 16.36 5.63 -17.89
C PHE A 154 16.47 6.93 -17.11
N GLY A 155 15.97 6.91 -15.87
CA GLY A 155 16.02 8.05 -14.96
C GLY A 155 15.12 7.88 -13.75
N ILE A 156 14.56 9.00 -13.30
CA ILE A 156 13.67 9.09 -12.15
C ILE A 156 12.30 9.53 -12.66
N ASP A 157 11.26 8.82 -12.25
CA ASP A 157 9.88 9.19 -12.48
C ASP A 157 9.10 8.99 -11.17
N LEU A 158 8.61 10.08 -10.59
CA LEU A 158 7.93 10.04 -9.30
C LEU A 158 6.77 11.01 -9.22
N VAL A 159 5.81 10.67 -8.37
CA VAL A 159 4.75 11.54 -7.93
C VAL A 159 4.57 11.37 -6.43
N MET A 160 4.56 12.49 -5.73
CA MET A 160 4.25 12.54 -4.30
C MET A 160 2.92 13.25 -4.10
N ILE A 161 2.05 12.63 -3.30
CA ILE A 161 0.78 13.19 -2.85
C ILE A 161 1.00 13.72 -1.44
N LEU A 162 0.54 14.94 -1.21
CA LEU A 162 0.58 15.65 0.06
C LEU A 162 -0.84 16.03 0.47
N GLN A 163 -1.27 15.58 1.64
CA GLN A 163 -2.43 16.19 2.28
C GLN A 163 -1.95 17.41 3.08
N LEU A 164 -2.44 18.60 2.73
CA LEU A 164 -2.07 19.87 3.36
C LEU A 164 -3.06 20.26 4.48
N PRO A 165 -2.63 21.08 5.46
CA PRO A 165 -3.55 21.69 6.42
C PRO A 165 -4.57 22.61 5.77
N SER A 166 -5.76 22.71 6.35
CA SER A 166 -6.82 23.62 5.91
C SER A 166 -6.57 25.10 6.25
N GLN A 167 -5.52 25.40 7.03
CA GLN A 167 -5.11 26.75 7.43
C GLN A 167 -4.36 27.46 6.29
N ALA A 168 -4.95 28.53 5.74
CA ALA A 168 -4.42 29.27 4.59
C ALA A 168 -2.95 29.70 4.75
N ASP A 169 -2.60 30.31 5.89
CA ASP A 169 -1.24 30.78 6.17
C ASP A 169 -0.17 29.68 6.17
N ILE A 170 -0.55 28.42 6.43
CA ILE A 170 0.35 27.26 6.39
C ILE A 170 0.38 26.67 4.98
N TYR A 171 -0.80 26.52 4.36
CA TYR A 171 -0.97 26.07 2.98
C TYR A 171 -0.12 26.88 1.98
N ASP A 172 -0.17 28.22 2.05
CA ASP A 172 0.61 29.08 1.15
C ASP A 172 2.13 29.00 1.40
N LYS A 173 2.54 28.84 2.67
CA LYS A 173 3.96 28.62 3.02
C LYS A 173 4.46 27.29 2.47
N ILE A 174 3.71 26.20 2.61
CA ILE A 174 4.06 24.90 2.04
C ILE A 174 4.14 25.00 0.52
N HIS A 175 3.18 25.64 -0.15
CA HIS A 175 3.25 25.83 -1.60
C HIS A 175 4.42 26.67 -2.06
N SER A 176 4.84 27.68 -1.30
CA SER A 176 6.07 28.44 -1.58
C SER A 176 7.30 27.53 -1.53
N ILE A 177 7.40 26.68 -0.49
CA ILE A 177 8.49 25.70 -0.35
C ILE A 177 8.47 24.68 -1.50
N LEU A 178 7.30 24.15 -1.86
CA LEU A 178 7.18 23.20 -2.98
C LEU A 178 7.56 23.84 -4.33
N ARG A 179 7.20 25.11 -4.58
CA ARG A 179 7.66 25.85 -5.77
C ARG A 179 9.17 26.03 -5.76
N LYS A 180 9.78 26.39 -4.63
CA LYS A 180 11.24 26.47 -4.47
C LYS A 180 11.92 25.12 -4.77
N ILE A 181 11.38 24.00 -4.29
CA ILE A 181 11.89 22.65 -4.58
C ILE A 181 11.79 22.36 -6.09
N ARG A 182 10.62 22.62 -6.72
CA ARG A 182 10.41 22.47 -8.16
C ARG A 182 11.44 23.26 -8.98
N ASP A 183 11.64 24.53 -8.64
CA ASP A 183 12.51 25.44 -9.40
C ASP A 183 14.00 25.06 -9.29
N ILE A 184 14.40 24.41 -8.19
CA ILE A 184 15.73 23.79 -8.07
C ILE A 184 15.78 22.49 -8.89
N LEU A 185 14.79 21.60 -8.80
CA LEU A 185 14.79 20.32 -9.50
C LEU A 185 14.70 20.44 -11.03
N LEU A 186 14.08 21.51 -11.55
CA LEU A 186 14.10 21.89 -12.97
C LEU A 186 15.47 22.41 -13.43
N ASN A 187 16.33 22.86 -12.50
CA ASN A 187 17.64 23.37 -12.85
C ASN A 187 18.64 22.21 -12.98
N GLU A 188 18.90 21.80 -14.21
CA GLU A 188 19.80 20.69 -14.54
C GLU A 188 21.28 20.95 -14.15
N LYS A 189 21.63 22.12 -13.59
CA LYS A 189 22.93 22.41 -12.98
C LYS A 189 22.95 22.33 -11.45
N LYS A 190 21.79 22.14 -10.79
CA LYS A 190 21.67 22.05 -9.32
C LYS A 190 20.84 20.83 -8.93
N TYR A 191 21.51 19.78 -8.49
CA TYR A 191 20.84 18.54 -8.06
C TYR A 191 20.46 18.54 -6.58
N ARG A 192 21.19 19.29 -5.75
CA ARG A 192 20.99 19.38 -4.30
C ARG A 192 19.96 20.43 -3.92
N VAL A 193 18.90 20.00 -3.26
CA VAL A 193 17.88 20.87 -2.68
C VAL A 193 18.19 21.10 -1.20
N VAL A 194 18.58 22.32 -0.84
CA VAL A 194 18.85 22.70 0.56
C VAL A 194 17.65 23.45 1.13
N LEU A 195 17.04 22.86 2.15
CA LEU A 195 15.95 23.43 2.94
C LEU A 195 16.49 23.92 4.27
N THR A 196 15.98 25.06 4.76
CA THR A 196 16.30 25.57 6.08
C THR A 196 15.63 24.72 7.18
N PRO A 197 16.13 24.74 8.44
CA PRO A 197 15.50 24.00 9.54
C PRO A 197 14.02 24.35 9.76
N LYS A 198 13.66 25.62 9.51
CA LYS A 198 12.26 26.10 9.58
C LYS A 198 11.39 25.51 8.45
N GLU A 199 11.91 25.41 7.24
CA GLU A 199 11.21 24.79 6.11
C GLU A 199 11.03 23.28 6.33
N ASN A 200 12.08 22.57 6.78
CA ASN A 200 11.99 21.14 7.11
C ASN A 200 10.93 20.85 8.19
N ASN A 201 10.98 21.57 9.32
CA ASN A 201 10.03 21.40 10.42
C ASN A 201 8.57 21.64 9.96
N LEU A 202 8.35 22.64 9.09
CA LEU A 202 7.03 22.94 8.53
C LEU A 202 6.54 21.85 7.56
N LEU A 203 7.44 21.23 6.78
CA LEU A 203 7.10 20.08 5.95
C LEU A 203 6.86 18.80 6.79
N GLU A 204 7.58 18.58 7.89
CA GLU A 204 7.50 17.34 8.67
C GLU A 204 6.25 17.27 9.57
N ASN A 205 5.85 18.37 10.22
CA ASN A 205 4.77 18.32 11.23
C ASN A 205 3.35 18.15 10.64
N PHE A 206 3.16 18.50 9.36
CA PHE A 206 1.83 18.77 8.80
C PHE A 206 1.48 17.91 7.58
N LEU A 207 2.43 17.15 7.03
CA LEU A 207 2.27 16.48 5.75
C LEU A 207 2.17 14.97 5.89
N LYS A 208 1.03 14.42 5.47
CA LYS A 208 0.97 13.00 5.14
C LYS A 208 1.52 12.81 3.73
N LEU A 209 2.77 12.37 3.64
CA LEU A 209 3.45 12.05 2.38
C LEU A 209 3.05 10.64 1.89
N LYS A 210 2.72 10.51 0.60
CA LYS A 210 2.69 9.21 -0.10
C LYS A 210 3.40 9.35 -1.44
N VAL A 211 4.42 8.51 -1.68
CA VAL A 211 5.22 8.53 -2.92
C VAL A 211 4.90 7.30 -3.77
N TYR A 212 4.82 7.51 -5.08
CA TYR A 212 4.78 6.47 -6.12
C TYR A 212 5.87 6.79 -7.15
N SER A 213 6.63 5.78 -7.59
CA SER A 213 7.78 5.99 -8.49
C SER A 213 8.13 4.73 -9.28
N ASN A 214 8.86 4.91 -10.38
CA ASN A 214 9.54 3.80 -11.08
C ASN A 214 10.69 3.19 -10.26
N ALA A 215 11.28 3.93 -9.31
CA ALA A 215 12.34 3.46 -8.44
C ALA A 215 11.78 3.03 -7.07
N SER A 216 11.90 1.74 -6.74
CA SER A 216 11.37 1.15 -5.49
C SER A 216 11.88 1.84 -4.22
N MET A 217 13.16 2.24 -4.21
CA MET A 217 13.76 2.97 -3.08
C MET A 217 13.08 4.31 -2.74
N LEU A 218 12.31 4.90 -3.67
CA LEU A 218 11.58 6.14 -3.44
C LEU A 218 10.16 5.91 -2.89
N THR A 219 9.56 4.73 -3.06
CA THR A 219 8.13 4.50 -2.74
C THR A 219 7.85 4.33 -1.25
N GLY A 220 8.85 3.90 -0.48
CA GLY A 220 8.78 3.74 0.98
C GLY A 220 9.06 5.02 1.78
N VAL A 221 9.47 6.10 1.12
CA VAL A 221 9.94 7.32 1.80
C VAL A 221 8.78 8.13 2.38
N THR A 222 8.89 8.46 3.68
CA THR A 222 7.86 9.20 4.44
C THR A 222 8.20 10.67 4.69
N LYS A 223 9.45 11.09 4.45
CA LYS A 223 9.90 12.50 4.60
C LYS A 223 10.38 13.10 3.28
N ILE A 224 10.07 14.37 3.05
CA ILE A 224 10.50 15.08 1.83
C ILE A 224 12.02 15.30 1.82
N SER A 225 12.64 15.57 2.97
CA SER A 225 14.10 15.69 3.16
C SER A 225 14.84 14.43 2.69
N ASP A 226 14.38 13.26 3.13
CA ASP A 226 14.93 11.97 2.73
C ASP A 226 14.70 11.71 1.24
N LEU A 227 13.51 12.03 0.72
CA LEU A 227 13.17 11.85 -0.70
C LEU A 227 14.10 12.65 -1.62
N LEU A 228 14.37 13.91 -1.27
CA LEU A 228 15.30 14.79 -1.99
C LEU A 228 16.74 14.24 -1.96
N SER A 229 17.15 13.65 -0.84
CA SER A 229 18.47 13.03 -0.68
C SER A 229 18.61 11.78 -1.57
N HIS A 230 17.56 10.96 -1.68
CA HIS A 230 17.54 9.81 -2.58
C HIS A 230 17.52 10.23 -4.07
N ILE A 231 16.80 11.31 -4.43
CA ILE A 231 16.83 11.88 -5.79
C ILE A 231 18.25 12.34 -6.16
N GLU A 232 18.96 13.02 -5.26
CA GLU A 232 20.36 13.43 -5.46
C GLU A 232 21.28 12.21 -5.62
N LEU A 233 21.10 11.19 -4.78
CA LEU A 233 21.84 9.93 -4.84
C LEU A 233 21.66 9.19 -6.18
N ILE A 234 20.43 9.08 -6.70
CA ILE A 234 20.16 8.47 -8.03
C ILE A 234 20.77 9.33 -9.16
N LYS A 235 20.68 10.66 -9.09
CA LYS A 235 21.27 11.55 -10.10
C LYS A 235 22.78 11.41 -10.22
N ASN A 236 23.45 11.15 -9.09
CA ASN A 236 24.90 10.97 -9.01
C ASN A 236 25.36 9.56 -9.42
N HIS A 237 24.48 8.55 -9.37
CA HIS A 237 24.83 7.15 -9.68
C HIS A 237 23.95 6.61 -10.81
N SER A 238 24.46 6.63 -12.05
CA SER A 238 23.71 6.23 -13.26
C SER A 238 23.13 4.81 -13.20
N LYS A 239 23.78 3.88 -12.49
CA LYS A 239 23.30 2.49 -12.27
C LYS A 239 21.99 2.40 -11.47
N LEU A 240 21.59 3.48 -10.78
CA LEU A 240 20.35 3.54 -9.98
C LEU A 240 19.16 4.07 -10.78
N CYS A 241 19.37 4.53 -12.01
CA CYS A 241 18.30 5.00 -12.89
C CYS A 241 17.46 3.80 -13.34
N CYS A 242 16.14 3.88 -13.14
CA CYS A 242 15.20 2.85 -13.60
C CYS A 242 14.55 3.26 -14.94
N PRO A 243 13.98 2.33 -15.71
CA PRO A 243 13.18 2.67 -16.88
C PRO A 243 12.06 3.67 -16.56
N VAL A 244 11.92 4.68 -17.43
CA VAL A 244 10.89 5.74 -17.39
C VAL A 244 9.97 5.62 -18.60
N THR A 245 10.53 5.33 -19.79
CA THR A 245 9.76 5.19 -21.04
C THR A 245 10.29 4.02 -21.86
N TYR A 246 9.38 3.22 -22.42
CA TYR A 246 9.64 2.26 -23.47
C TYR A 246 9.32 2.87 -24.83
N ILE A 247 10.27 2.72 -25.76
CA ILE A 247 10.12 3.02 -27.17
C ILE A 247 9.79 1.68 -27.84
N LEU A 248 8.59 1.59 -28.40
CA LEU A 248 8.00 0.38 -28.95
C LEU A 248 7.90 0.52 -30.46
N GLN A 249 8.48 -0.41 -31.22
CA GLN A 249 8.35 -0.45 -32.68
C GLN A 249 7.47 -1.62 -33.12
N THR A 250 6.60 -1.41 -34.11
CA THR A 250 5.72 -2.44 -34.68
C THR A 250 6.53 -3.62 -35.21
N ILE A 251 6.09 -4.86 -34.93
CA ILE A 251 6.73 -6.06 -35.49
C ILE A 251 6.63 -6.06 -37.01
N ALA A 252 5.54 -5.53 -37.57
CA ALA A 252 5.31 -5.38 -39.00
C ALA A 252 6.35 -4.48 -39.70
N SER A 253 6.78 -3.37 -39.09
CA SER A 253 7.84 -2.52 -39.69
C SER A 253 9.25 -3.09 -39.55
N LEU A 254 9.49 -3.89 -38.50
CA LEU A 254 10.77 -4.56 -38.29
C LEU A 254 10.95 -5.77 -39.21
N CYS A 255 9.88 -6.55 -39.42
CA CYS A 255 9.92 -7.79 -40.20
C CYS A 255 9.29 -7.57 -41.58
N HIS A 256 10.11 -7.20 -42.58
CA HIS A 256 9.72 -7.08 -44.00
C HIS A 256 9.33 -8.44 -44.68
N ALA A 257 8.82 -9.42 -43.92
CA ALA A 257 8.54 -10.77 -44.38
C ALA A 257 7.09 -10.91 -44.89
N HIS A 258 6.95 -11.16 -46.19
CA HIS A 258 5.70 -11.14 -46.95
C HIS A 258 4.60 -12.17 -46.58
N GLU A 259 4.76 -13.01 -45.54
CA GLU A 259 4.00 -14.28 -45.44
C GLU A 259 3.19 -14.54 -44.16
N ARG A 260 3.20 -13.68 -43.13
CA ARG A 260 2.27 -13.82 -41.98
C ARG A 260 1.73 -12.47 -41.52
N LYS A 261 0.40 -12.35 -41.46
CA LYS A 261 -0.28 -11.17 -40.90
C LYS A 261 0.08 -11.03 -39.42
N ALA A 262 0.98 -10.10 -39.11
CA ALA A 262 1.25 -9.73 -37.74
C ALA A 262 -0.04 -9.18 -37.09
N PRO A 263 -0.28 -9.42 -35.79
CA PRO A 263 -1.38 -8.79 -35.09
C PRO A 263 -1.28 -7.27 -35.20
N GLU A 264 -2.31 -6.63 -35.75
CA GLU A 264 -2.38 -5.17 -35.88
C GLU A 264 -2.87 -4.54 -34.58
N PHE A 265 -2.26 -3.44 -34.18
CA PHE A 265 -2.74 -2.57 -33.10
C PHE A 265 -3.25 -1.27 -33.71
N THR A 266 -4.53 -0.96 -33.47
CA THR A 266 -5.13 0.33 -33.83
C THR A 266 -5.36 1.18 -32.58
N THR A 267 -4.90 2.42 -32.62
CA THR A 267 -5.20 3.43 -31.60
C THR A 267 -6.65 3.91 -31.67
N LEU A 268 -7.30 4.09 -30.53
CA LEU A 268 -8.59 4.75 -30.40
C LEU A 268 -8.43 6.27 -30.52
N SER A 269 -9.50 6.97 -30.92
CA SER A 269 -9.47 8.44 -30.97
C SER A 269 -9.34 9.04 -29.57
N PHE A 270 -8.62 10.16 -29.44
CA PHE A 270 -8.47 10.88 -28.18
C PHE A 270 -9.83 11.25 -27.55
N THR A 271 -10.84 11.57 -28.38
CA THR A 271 -12.22 11.82 -27.94
C THR A 271 -12.81 10.58 -27.27
N LEU A 272 -12.82 9.44 -27.95
CA LEU A 272 -13.39 8.19 -27.43
C LEU A 272 -12.68 7.71 -26.15
N ILE A 273 -11.35 7.88 -26.07
CA ILE A 273 -10.61 7.61 -24.84
C ILE A 273 -11.10 8.53 -23.72
N ASN A 274 -11.22 9.84 -23.94
CA ASN A 274 -11.73 10.75 -22.91
C ASN A 274 -13.16 10.41 -22.47
N ASP A 275 -14.04 10.03 -23.40
CA ASP A 275 -15.43 9.66 -23.11
C ASP A 275 -15.49 8.38 -22.24
N LEU A 276 -14.70 7.36 -22.59
CA LEU A 276 -14.52 6.15 -21.80
C LEU A 276 -13.95 6.44 -20.41
N GLU A 277 -12.91 7.27 -20.31
CA GLU A 277 -12.33 7.65 -19.02
C GLU A 277 -13.35 8.37 -18.15
N HIS A 278 -14.06 9.35 -18.72
CA HIS A 278 -15.08 10.09 -17.99
C HIS A 278 -16.22 9.18 -17.52
N TYR A 279 -16.69 8.26 -18.36
CA TYR A 279 -17.70 7.25 -18.02
C TYR A 279 -17.21 6.36 -16.87
N MET A 280 -16.01 5.78 -16.97
CA MET A 280 -15.45 4.85 -15.97
C MET A 280 -15.10 5.53 -14.63
N LEU A 281 -14.78 6.82 -14.64
CA LEU A 281 -14.39 7.58 -13.44
C LEU A 281 -15.58 8.10 -12.62
N GLN A 282 -16.73 8.35 -13.24
CA GLN A 282 -17.95 8.86 -12.57
C GLN A 282 -18.38 8.03 -11.35
N CYS A 283 -18.18 6.70 -11.39
CA CYS A 283 -18.49 5.81 -10.28
C CYS A 283 -17.26 5.44 -9.42
N ARG A 284 -16.04 5.53 -9.96
CA ARG A 284 -14.81 4.97 -9.35
C ARG A 284 -14.50 5.58 -7.98
N SER A 285 -14.52 6.91 -7.87
CA SER A 285 -14.18 7.62 -6.62
C SER A 285 -15.18 7.33 -5.51
N ARG A 286 -16.49 7.35 -5.84
CA ARG A 286 -17.58 6.97 -4.94
C ARG A 286 -17.49 5.50 -4.49
N MET A 287 -17.19 4.57 -5.40
CA MET A 287 -16.96 3.15 -5.06
C MET A 287 -15.77 2.94 -4.13
N LYS A 288 -14.66 3.66 -4.34
CA LYS A 288 -13.51 3.62 -3.43
C LYS A 288 -13.84 4.17 -2.04
N TYR A 289 -14.60 5.27 -1.99
CA TYR A 289 -15.06 5.84 -0.72
C TYR A 289 -15.92 4.83 0.05
N LEU A 290 -16.94 4.24 -0.60
CA LEU A 290 -17.75 3.16 -0.02
C LEU A 290 -16.89 2.01 0.53
N GLU A 291 -15.92 1.53 -0.24
CA GLU A 291 -15.02 0.44 0.18
C GLU A 291 -14.14 0.82 1.39
N ALA A 292 -13.67 2.07 1.46
CA ALA A 292 -12.89 2.56 2.59
C ALA A 292 -13.74 2.76 3.84
N SER A 293 -14.90 3.42 3.73
CA SER A 293 -15.83 3.69 4.83
C SER A 293 -16.42 2.42 5.44
N LEU A 294 -16.71 1.39 4.62
CA LEU A 294 -17.14 0.09 5.13
C LEU A 294 -16.05 -0.59 5.95
N LYS A 295 -14.79 -0.60 5.48
CA LYS A 295 -13.64 -1.15 6.22
C LYS A 295 -13.38 -0.40 7.52
N GLU A 296 -13.49 0.92 7.51
CA GLU A 296 -13.30 1.75 8.71
C GLU A 296 -14.41 1.53 9.74
N ASN A 297 -15.67 1.38 9.30
CA ASN A 297 -16.78 1.17 10.22
C ASN A 297 -16.87 -0.28 10.74
N GLN A 298 -16.34 -1.27 10.00
CA GLN A 298 -16.24 -2.67 10.45
C GLN A 298 -15.46 -2.83 11.78
N THR A 299 -14.58 -1.89 12.13
CA THR A 299 -13.77 -1.93 13.37
C THR A 299 -14.38 -1.15 14.54
N LYS A 300 -15.51 -0.45 14.36
CA LYS A 300 -16.12 0.42 15.38
C LYS A 300 -17.22 -0.30 16.17
N SER A 301 -17.28 -0.06 17.48
CA SER A 301 -18.28 -0.68 18.38
C SER A 301 -19.74 -0.32 18.06
N LEU A 302 -19.98 0.75 17.27
CA LEU A 302 -21.28 1.16 16.73
C LEU A 302 -22.09 -0.01 16.13
N CYS A 303 -21.42 -0.98 15.52
CA CYS A 303 -22.07 -2.10 14.84
C CYS A 303 -22.97 -2.94 15.75
N LYS A 304 -22.79 -2.97 17.08
CA LYS A 304 -23.59 -3.82 17.97
C LYS A 304 -25.08 -3.44 18.09
N HIS A 305 -25.47 -2.19 17.79
CA HIS A 305 -26.90 -1.78 17.83
C HIS A 305 -27.55 -1.68 16.45
N HIS A 306 -26.76 -1.57 15.37
CA HIS A 306 -27.27 -1.47 13.99
C HIS A 306 -26.62 -2.53 13.07
N GLN A 307 -26.29 -3.70 13.63
CA GLN A 307 -25.55 -4.77 12.95
C GLN A 307 -26.29 -5.24 11.69
N GLN A 308 -27.61 -5.37 11.78
CA GLN A 308 -28.47 -5.77 10.66
C GLN A 308 -28.37 -4.78 9.49
N LEU A 309 -28.62 -3.49 9.72
CA LEU A 309 -28.57 -2.47 8.68
C LEU A 309 -27.15 -2.31 8.08
N PHE A 310 -26.09 -2.50 8.88
CA PHE A 310 -24.72 -2.56 8.38
C PHE A 310 -24.47 -3.79 7.49
N ASN A 311 -24.97 -4.97 7.87
CA ASN A 311 -24.85 -6.21 7.09
C ASN A 311 -25.65 -6.14 5.77
N GLU A 312 -26.85 -5.56 5.80
CA GLU A 312 -27.69 -5.29 4.63
C GLU A 312 -26.99 -4.31 3.67
N THR A 313 -26.49 -3.19 4.19
CA THR A 313 -25.72 -2.20 3.41
C THR A 313 -24.45 -2.82 2.81
N SER A 314 -23.74 -3.66 3.57
CA SER A 314 -22.55 -4.37 3.09
C SER A 314 -22.88 -5.37 1.97
N THR A 315 -24.01 -6.07 2.08
CA THR A 315 -24.48 -7.02 1.07
C THR A 315 -24.95 -6.32 -0.21
N GLN A 316 -25.64 -5.18 -0.08
CA GLN A 316 -25.97 -4.32 -1.22
C GLN A 316 -24.71 -3.76 -1.90
N PHE A 317 -23.70 -3.32 -1.12
CA PHE A 317 -22.42 -2.87 -1.65
C PHE A 317 -21.71 -3.94 -2.47
N LEU A 318 -21.70 -5.22 -2.02
CA LEU A 318 -21.10 -6.31 -2.80
C LEU A 318 -21.81 -6.47 -4.16
N LYS A 319 -23.15 -6.46 -4.20
CA LYS A 319 -23.91 -6.52 -5.46
C LYS A 319 -23.57 -5.37 -6.42
N VAL A 320 -23.48 -4.14 -5.89
CA VAL A 320 -23.12 -2.94 -6.68
C VAL A 320 -21.65 -3.00 -7.15
N LYS A 321 -20.75 -3.57 -6.33
CA LYS A 321 -19.36 -3.82 -6.68
C LYS A 321 -19.23 -4.83 -7.82
N ASP A 322 -20.04 -5.89 -7.81
CA ASP A 322 -20.06 -6.90 -8.88
C ASP A 322 -20.58 -6.32 -10.20
N ILE A 323 -21.65 -5.50 -10.16
CA ILE A 323 -22.16 -4.79 -11.35
C ILE A 323 -21.09 -3.83 -11.92
N TYR A 324 -20.44 -3.04 -11.06
CA TYR A 324 -19.34 -2.17 -11.48
C TYR A 324 -18.18 -2.96 -12.10
N MET A 325 -17.78 -4.08 -11.48
CA MET A 325 -16.72 -4.95 -11.99
C MET A 325 -17.08 -5.63 -13.31
N HIS A 326 -18.35 -5.99 -13.52
CA HIS A 326 -18.86 -6.53 -14.78
C HIS A 326 -18.80 -5.49 -15.91
N GLU A 327 -19.27 -4.27 -15.68
CA GLU A 327 -19.17 -3.19 -16.68
C GLU A 327 -17.71 -2.82 -16.99
N MET A 328 -16.84 -2.77 -15.98
CA MET A 328 -15.39 -2.62 -16.19
C MET A 328 -14.82 -3.71 -17.12
N HIS A 329 -15.20 -4.97 -16.92
CA HIS A 329 -14.75 -6.10 -17.76
C HIS A 329 -15.35 -6.08 -19.18
N ARG A 330 -16.61 -5.66 -19.31
CA ARG A 330 -17.29 -5.46 -20.59
C ARG A 330 -16.57 -4.39 -21.43
N PHE A 331 -16.28 -3.23 -20.85
CA PHE A 331 -15.53 -2.17 -21.56
C PHE A 331 -14.09 -2.58 -21.85
N ALA A 332 -13.41 -3.30 -20.95
CA ALA A 332 -12.09 -3.89 -21.21
C ALA A 332 -12.12 -4.81 -22.46
N THR A 333 -13.13 -5.66 -22.56
CA THR A 333 -13.35 -6.55 -23.72
C THR A 333 -13.60 -5.76 -25.00
N LEU A 334 -14.49 -4.75 -24.97
CA LEU A 334 -14.80 -3.90 -26.13
C LEU A 334 -13.59 -3.10 -26.62
N VAL A 335 -12.74 -2.60 -25.72
CA VAL A 335 -11.50 -1.88 -26.05
C VAL A 335 -10.47 -2.80 -26.69
N VAL A 336 -10.26 -4.00 -26.15
CA VAL A 336 -9.42 -5.05 -26.77
C VAL A 336 -9.94 -5.42 -28.16
N ASP A 337 -11.26 -5.55 -28.31
CA ASP A 337 -11.91 -5.86 -29.59
C ASP A 337 -11.72 -4.77 -30.64
N ALA A 338 -11.85 -3.50 -30.24
CA ALA A 338 -11.70 -2.33 -31.11
C ALA A 338 -10.24 -2.06 -31.52
N ARG A 339 -9.29 -2.23 -30.59
CA ARG A 339 -7.85 -2.12 -30.86
C ARG A 339 -7.32 -3.21 -31.81
N ASN A 340 -7.90 -4.42 -31.77
CA ASN A 340 -7.65 -5.48 -32.75
C ASN A 340 -8.37 -5.27 -34.09
N ARG A 341 -9.56 -4.65 -34.08
CA ARG A 341 -10.43 -4.53 -35.26
C ARG A 341 -11.13 -3.17 -35.25
N PRO A 342 -10.66 -2.19 -36.06
CA PRO A 342 -11.24 -0.84 -36.09
C PRO A 342 -12.76 -0.83 -36.34
N ALA A 343 -13.24 -1.77 -37.16
CA ALA A 343 -14.66 -1.95 -37.44
C ALA A 343 -15.53 -2.28 -36.20
N LYS A 344 -14.96 -2.60 -35.04
CA LYS A 344 -15.69 -2.82 -33.77
C LYS A 344 -15.84 -1.56 -32.91
N ILE A 345 -15.19 -0.43 -33.26
CA ILE A 345 -15.23 0.83 -32.47
C ILE A 345 -16.67 1.29 -32.18
N PHE A 346 -17.60 1.14 -33.12
CA PHE A 346 -19.01 1.55 -32.93
C PHE A 346 -19.69 0.87 -31.72
N LYS A 347 -19.26 -0.34 -31.34
CA LYS A 347 -19.80 -1.07 -30.17
C LYS A 347 -19.48 -0.37 -28.85
N ILE A 348 -18.35 0.34 -28.79
CA ILE A 348 -17.99 1.16 -27.63
C ILE A 348 -18.97 2.33 -27.52
N ASN A 349 -19.21 3.06 -28.62
CA ASN A 349 -20.16 4.18 -28.65
C ASN A 349 -21.57 3.74 -28.26
N GLN A 350 -22.03 2.59 -28.77
CA GLN A 350 -23.33 2.01 -28.38
C GLN A 350 -23.36 1.66 -26.88
N ALA A 351 -22.28 1.13 -26.31
CA ALA A 351 -22.20 0.82 -24.89
C ALA A 351 -22.18 2.07 -24.00
N LEU A 352 -21.55 3.18 -24.43
CA LEU A 352 -21.54 4.45 -23.68
C LEU A 352 -22.93 5.08 -23.53
N HIS A 353 -23.88 4.75 -24.41
CA HIS A 353 -25.24 5.30 -24.42
C HIS A 353 -26.33 4.31 -23.96
N ASN A 354 -25.95 3.21 -23.30
CA ASN A 354 -26.88 2.13 -22.94
C ASN A 354 -27.76 2.39 -21.69
N GLY A 355 -27.52 3.49 -20.95
CA GLY A 355 -28.27 3.85 -19.74
C GLY A 355 -27.88 3.12 -18.44
N GLU A 356 -27.01 2.11 -18.48
CA GLU A 356 -26.60 1.34 -17.29
C GLU A 356 -25.80 2.17 -16.28
N LEU A 357 -25.07 3.20 -16.73
CA LEU A 357 -24.31 4.09 -15.84
C LEU A 357 -25.21 4.85 -14.86
N GLU A 358 -26.39 5.31 -15.29
CA GLU A 358 -27.29 6.08 -14.42
C GLU A 358 -27.89 5.19 -13.31
N LYS A 359 -28.30 3.96 -13.64
CA LYS A 359 -28.73 2.96 -12.66
C LYS A 359 -27.63 2.66 -11.64
N LEU A 360 -26.38 2.56 -12.10
CA LEU A 360 -25.23 2.30 -11.24
C LEU A 360 -24.92 3.50 -10.32
N LYS A 361 -24.99 4.73 -10.84
CA LYS A 361 -24.84 5.96 -10.05
C LYS A 361 -25.90 6.07 -8.96
N GLU A 362 -27.16 5.77 -9.29
CA GLU A 362 -28.28 5.79 -8.35
C GLU A 362 -28.08 4.77 -7.23
N SER A 363 -27.73 3.53 -7.58
CA SER A 363 -27.39 2.47 -6.62
C SER A 363 -26.22 2.85 -5.70
N ILE A 364 -25.18 3.49 -6.24
CA ILE A 364 -24.04 4.02 -5.47
C ILE A 364 -24.46 5.17 -4.56
N HIS A 365 -25.36 6.04 -5.02
CA HIS A 365 -25.84 7.18 -4.24
C HIS A 365 -26.64 6.72 -3.02
N GLN A 366 -27.56 5.76 -3.22
CA GLN A 366 -28.35 5.16 -2.15
C GLN A 366 -27.47 4.50 -1.08
N LEU A 367 -26.41 3.80 -1.49
CA LEU A 367 -25.44 3.20 -0.56
C LEU A 367 -24.67 4.24 0.27
N ILE A 368 -24.33 5.39 -0.31
CA ILE A 368 -23.68 6.49 0.42
C ILE A 368 -24.64 7.06 1.47
N GLU A 369 -25.90 7.35 1.09
CA GLU A 369 -26.91 7.84 2.04
C GLU A 369 -27.17 6.85 3.18
N ASN A 370 -27.23 5.54 2.89
CA ASN A 370 -27.37 4.51 3.93
C ASN A 370 -26.21 4.51 4.93
N LEU A 371 -24.96 4.70 4.48
CA LEU A 371 -23.78 4.80 5.35
C LEU A 371 -23.72 6.11 6.14
N GLU A 372 -24.12 7.23 5.54
CA GLU A 372 -24.22 8.53 6.22
C GLU A 372 -25.31 8.50 7.31
N ASN A 373 -26.44 7.84 7.04
CA ASN A 373 -27.49 7.60 8.05
C ASN A 373 -27.00 6.72 9.20
N LEU A 374 -26.29 5.61 8.91
CA LEU A 374 -25.68 4.75 9.94
C LEU A 374 -24.68 5.51 10.83
N THR A 375 -23.82 6.34 10.25
CA THR A 375 -22.83 7.11 11.02
C THR A 375 -23.45 8.22 11.86
N THR A 376 -24.45 8.94 11.33
CA THR A 376 -25.16 10.00 12.06
C THR A 376 -26.03 9.47 13.20
N GLN A 377 -26.78 8.38 12.98
CA GLN A 377 -27.57 7.72 14.05
C GLN A 377 -26.67 7.15 15.16
N GLY A 378 -25.51 6.59 14.81
CA GLY A 378 -24.51 6.14 15.78
C GLY A 378 -23.98 7.29 16.65
N LEU A 379 -23.62 8.41 16.04
CA LEU A 379 -23.17 9.63 16.73
C LEU A 379 -24.23 10.19 17.69
N VAL A 380 -25.51 10.19 17.31
CA VAL A 380 -26.61 10.62 18.21
C VAL A 380 -26.72 9.70 19.42
N ASN A 381 -26.71 8.38 19.21
CA ASN A 381 -26.80 7.41 20.31
C ASN A 381 -25.60 7.45 21.26
N THR A 382 -24.38 7.62 20.74
CA THR A 382 -23.18 7.75 21.60
C THR A 382 -23.24 9.02 22.47
N ASN A 383 -23.72 10.13 21.93
CA ASN A 383 -23.92 11.38 22.67
C ASN A 383 -25.05 11.32 23.72
N LEU A 384 -26.06 10.47 23.53
CA LEU A 384 -27.12 10.24 24.51
C LEU A 384 -26.66 9.34 25.66
N GLN A 385 -25.90 8.28 25.37
CA GLN A 385 -25.31 7.41 26.40
C GLN A 385 -24.32 8.16 27.30
N GLN A 386 -23.50 9.06 26.76
CA GLN A 386 -22.61 9.93 27.55
C GLN A 386 -23.34 10.93 28.47
N LYS A 387 -24.67 11.07 28.34
CA LYS A 387 -25.51 11.97 29.17
C LYS A 387 -26.47 11.23 30.11
N HIS A 388 -26.26 9.93 30.33
CA HIS A 388 -27.11 9.08 31.19
C HIS A 388 -28.61 9.06 30.82
N PHE A 389 -28.94 9.15 29.53
CA PHE A 389 -30.29 8.81 29.04
C PHE A 389 -30.28 7.45 28.36
N ALA A 390 -31.08 6.51 28.87
CA ALA A 390 -31.33 5.23 28.23
C ALA A 390 -32.36 5.39 27.11
N SER A 391 -31.99 5.07 25.86
CA SER A 391 -32.93 4.97 24.75
C SER A 391 -33.41 3.51 24.58
N PHE A 392 -34.72 3.32 24.50
CA PHE A 392 -35.35 2.07 24.08
C PHE A 392 -36.03 2.28 22.73
N THR A 393 -35.75 1.41 21.76
CA THR A 393 -36.52 1.32 20.50
C THR A 393 -37.69 0.36 20.68
N THR A 394 -38.92 0.87 20.65
CA THR A 394 -40.14 0.07 20.77
C THR A 394 -40.55 -0.56 19.44
N THR A 395 -40.03 -1.76 19.14
CA THR A 395 -40.52 -2.59 18.03
C THR A 395 -40.53 -4.08 18.40
N GLU A 396 -41.33 -4.46 19.40
CA GLU A 396 -41.74 -5.86 19.61
C GLU A 396 -43.02 -5.94 20.44
N ARG A 397 -44.18 -5.97 19.75
CA ARG A 397 -45.47 -6.56 20.16
C ARG A 397 -46.53 -6.32 19.07
N HIS A 398 -46.96 -7.40 18.42
CA HIS A 398 -48.17 -7.44 17.60
C HIS A 398 -49.32 -8.10 18.40
N SER A 399 -50.57 -7.76 18.02
CA SER A 399 -51.84 -8.29 18.55
C SER A 399 -52.14 -7.92 20.03
N SER A 400 -53.40 -7.68 20.44
CA SER A 400 -54.69 -7.62 19.71
C SER A 400 -55.71 -6.77 20.50
N THR A 401 -56.79 -6.38 19.80
CA THR A 401 -58.10 -5.95 20.34
C THR A 401 -58.19 -4.64 21.16
N SER A 402 -59.35 -4.01 21.03
CA SER A 402 -59.77 -2.80 21.73
C SER A 402 -60.05 -3.04 23.22
N ASP A 403 -60.32 -1.93 23.92
CA ASP A 403 -60.93 -1.88 25.25
C ASP A 403 -60.02 -2.29 26.42
N ASN A 404 -59.33 -1.29 27.00
CA ASN A 404 -59.59 -0.88 28.39
C ASN A 404 -58.77 0.37 28.76
N ILE A 405 -59.45 1.52 28.71
CA ILE A 405 -59.04 2.73 29.41
C ILE A 405 -59.54 2.59 30.86
N ILE A 406 -58.67 2.80 31.86
CA ILE A 406 -58.92 2.73 33.33
C ILE A 406 -58.77 1.33 33.98
N THR A 407 -57.53 0.82 34.00
CA THR A 407 -56.84 0.05 35.07
C THR A 407 -55.40 -0.12 34.54
N ASP A 408 -54.32 0.39 35.14
CA ASP A 408 -53.94 0.34 36.56
C ASP A 408 -53.42 1.67 37.09
N LYS A 409 -54.17 2.29 38.01
CA LYS A 409 -53.73 3.49 38.73
C LYS A 409 -53.19 3.20 40.15
N TYR A 410 -52.93 1.92 40.45
CA TYR A 410 -52.58 1.43 41.80
C TYR A 410 -51.55 0.27 41.79
N SER A 411 -50.37 0.49 41.21
CA SER A 411 -49.23 -0.42 41.39
C SER A 411 -47.88 0.21 41.01
N LEU A 412 -47.56 1.39 41.54
CA LEU A 412 -46.18 1.96 41.59
C LEU A 412 -46.09 3.14 42.57
N ILE A 413 -46.54 2.91 43.80
CA ILE A 413 -46.10 3.66 44.98
C ILE A 413 -45.15 2.73 45.74
N ASN A 414 -44.01 3.24 46.20
CA ASN A 414 -42.86 2.53 46.80
C ASN A 414 -41.84 1.90 45.83
N SER A 415 -41.05 2.74 45.16
CA SER A 415 -39.59 2.51 45.03
C SER A 415 -38.89 3.80 44.61
N ASP A 416 -38.01 4.33 45.47
CA ASP A 416 -37.25 5.56 45.18
C ASP A 416 -36.22 5.36 44.06
N SER A 417 -36.42 6.01 42.92
CA SER A 417 -35.34 6.48 42.05
C SER A 417 -35.83 7.53 41.05
N HIS A 418 -35.08 8.64 40.92
CA HIS A 418 -35.41 9.71 39.98
C HIS A 418 -35.07 9.33 38.53
N ASN A 419 -36.04 8.79 37.78
CA ASN A 419 -35.99 8.76 36.31
C ASN A 419 -36.99 9.76 35.72
N ARG A 420 -36.50 10.77 34.99
CA ARG A 420 -37.33 11.68 34.20
C ARG A 420 -37.48 11.17 32.78
N ASN A 421 -38.58 10.48 32.50
CA ASN A 421 -38.89 10.01 31.15
C ASN A 421 -39.36 11.18 30.26
N LEU A 422 -38.77 11.32 29.07
CA LEU A 422 -39.35 12.08 27.96
C LEU A 422 -39.70 11.10 26.84
N GLY A 423 -40.99 10.99 26.50
CA GLY A 423 -41.45 10.36 25.27
C GLY A 423 -42.03 11.43 24.34
N SER A 424 -41.71 11.36 23.05
CA SER A 424 -42.35 12.17 22.00
C SER A 424 -42.90 11.26 20.92
N ASN A 425 -44.21 11.26 20.73
CA ASN A 425 -44.88 10.59 19.61
C ASN A 425 -44.97 11.57 18.43
N ASP A 426 -43.96 11.63 17.56
CA ASP A 426 -44.14 12.06 16.16
C ASP A 426 -42.91 11.78 15.27
N PRO A 427 -43.09 11.39 13.99
CA PRO A 427 -41.98 11.15 13.07
C PRO A 427 -41.54 12.46 12.39
N LEU A 428 -40.44 13.05 12.86
CA LEU A 428 -39.90 14.31 12.32
C LEU A 428 -39.30 14.17 10.91
N LYS A 429 -40.14 14.29 9.88
CA LYS A 429 -39.72 14.57 8.50
C LYS A 429 -39.28 16.04 8.31
N GLU A 430 -38.17 16.19 7.60
CA GLU A 430 -37.73 17.35 6.79
C GLU A 430 -37.56 18.77 7.38
N LYS A 431 -38.19 19.18 8.50
CA LYS A 431 -38.16 20.59 8.94
C LYS A 431 -37.03 21.03 9.88
N SER A 432 -36.10 20.15 10.28
CA SER A 432 -35.06 20.46 11.29
C SER A 432 -33.69 20.90 10.75
N LYS A 433 -33.47 20.95 9.42
CA LYS A 433 -32.16 21.31 8.83
C LYS A 433 -31.71 22.77 9.07
N LEU A 434 -32.60 23.69 9.49
CA LEU A 434 -32.24 25.10 9.75
C LEU A 434 -31.79 25.43 11.18
N SER A 435 -31.98 24.54 12.16
CA SER A 435 -31.73 24.88 13.58
C SER A 435 -30.35 24.46 14.09
N LEU A 436 -29.67 23.52 13.43
CA LEU A 436 -28.36 22.99 13.87
C LEU A 436 -27.17 23.90 13.49
N THR A 437 -27.29 24.69 12.41
CA THR A 437 -26.24 25.63 11.98
C THR A 437 -26.03 26.81 12.94
N ASN A 438 -27.04 27.16 13.73
CA ASN A 438 -26.95 28.26 14.72
C ASN A 438 -26.34 27.83 16.07
N LEU A 439 -26.25 26.53 16.37
CA LEU A 439 -25.57 26.07 17.59
C LEU A 439 -24.03 26.12 17.48
N HIS A 440 -23.48 25.98 16.26
CA HIS A 440 -22.03 25.88 16.05
C HIS A 440 -21.25 27.22 16.09
N LYS A 441 -21.93 28.36 16.24
CA LYS A 441 -21.30 29.70 16.28
C LYS A 441 -21.06 30.28 17.69
N LYS A 442 -21.30 29.51 18.76
CA LYS A 442 -21.18 30.01 20.15
C LYS A 442 -20.21 29.26 21.07
N THR A 443 -19.44 28.30 20.55
CA THR A 443 -18.49 27.48 21.34
C THR A 443 -17.02 27.70 20.96
N THR A 444 -16.63 28.97 20.82
CA THR A 444 -15.23 29.40 20.92
C THR A 444 -15.17 30.75 21.63
N ILE A 445 -14.88 30.74 22.94
CA ILE A 445 -14.06 31.71 23.69
C ILE A 445 -14.09 31.36 25.19
N LYS A 446 -12.90 31.00 25.71
CA LYS A 446 -12.33 31.09 27.07
C LYS A 446 -12.89 30.30 28.27
N ASP A 447 -11.90 29.78 28.99
CA ASP A 447 -11.87 29.16 30.31
C ASP A 447 -12.15 30.14 31.47
N ASN A 448 -12.87 29.68 32.52
CA ASN A 448 -12.41 29.57 33.92
C ASN A 448 -13.55 29.51 34.99
N SER A 449 -13.35 28.66 36.01
CA SER A 449 -13.86 28.69 37.43
C SER A 449 -15.37 28.57 37.82
N SER A 450 -15.68 27.47 38.55
CA SER A 450 -16.48 27.31 39.82
C SER A 450 -17.97 27.72 40.02
N SER A 451 -18.82 26.74 40.45
CA SER A 451 -19.94 26.70 41.46
C SER A 451 -20.77 27.96 41.85
N ALA A 452 -22.09 27.94 42.22
CA ALA A 452 -23.20 26.96 42.31
C ALA A 452 -24.60 27.67 42.45
N LEU A 453 -25.74 26.94 42.54
CA LEU A 453 -27.17 27.40 42.51
C LEU A 453 -27.75 27.92 43.88
N PRO A 454 -29.06 28.28 44.12
CA PRO A 454 -30.31 28.41 43.29
C PRO A 454 -31.12 29.76 43.52
N PRO A 455 -32.47 29.84 43.70
CA PRO A 455 -33.45 30.26 42.66
C PRO A 455 -34.36 31.48 42.98
N ALA A 456 -34.88 32.20 41.95
CA ALA A 456 -36.21 32.88 41.92
C ALA A 456 -36.50 33.56 40.56
N HIS A 457 -37.73 34.07 40.36
CA HIS A 457 -38.30 34.43 39.05
C HIS A 457 -38.30 35.94 38.67
N THR A 458 -38.42 36.15 37.35
CA THR A 458 -38.97 37.32 36.59
C THR A 458 -38.16 38.60 36.32
N ASN A 459 -38.19 38.93 35.01
CA ASN A 459 -38.16 40.26 34.36
C ASN A 459 -36.86 41.07 34.19
N ALA A 460 -36.29 40.88 32.99
CA ALA A 460 -35.91 41.90 31.98
C ALA A 460 -34.83 42.99 32.27
N HIS A 461 -33.94 43.12 31.26
CA HIS A 461 -32.98 44.20 30.95
C HIS A 461 -31.60 44.27 31.68
N HIS A 462 -30.56 44.15 30.83
CA HIS A 462 -29.21 44.78 30.87
C HIS A 462 -28.29 44.73 32.12
N SER A 463 -27.26 43.87 32.00
CA SER A 463 -25.81 44.13 32.23
C SER A 463 -25.18 44.34 33.64
N SER A 464 -23.95 43.80 33.77
CA SER A 464 -22.82 44.10 34.70
C SER A 464 -22.54 43.20 35.95
N LEU A 465 -21.25 43.12 36.33
CA LEU A 465 -20.54 42.22 37.31
C LEU A 465 -20.37 42.90 38.73
N PRO A 466 -19.52 42.49 39.75
CA PRO A 466 -18.56 41.35 39.96
C PRO A 466 -18.44 40.73 41.42
N GLN A 467 -17.37 39.90 41.66
CA GLN A 467 -16.64 39.50 42.92
C GLN A 467 -17.08 38.25 43.77
N TRP A 468 -16.41 37.08 43.67
CA TRP A 468 -15.30 36.49 44.52
C TRP A 468 -15.79 35.40 45.54
N TYR A 469 -15.06 34.48 46.20
CA TYR A 469 -13.62 34.20 46.51
C TYR A 469 -13.29 32.64 46.58
N VAL A 470 -12.18 32.16 47.20
CA VAL A 470 -11.75 30.72 47.30
C VAL A 470 -11.13 30.36 48.69
N THR A 471 -11.22 29.09 49.16
CA THR A 471 -10.39 28.52 50.27
C THR A 471 -9.91 27.06 50.00
N MET A 472 -8.89 26.62 50.74
CA MET A 472 -8.15 25.34 50.63
C MET A 472 -8.13 24.56 51.96
N SER A 473 -7.90 23.24 51.93
CA SER A 473 -7.29 22.47 53.04
C SER A 473 -6.60 21.19 52.54
N THR A 474 -5.70 20.62 53.36
CA THR A 474 -4.58 19.73 52.99
C THR A 474 -4.56 18.40 53.76
N SER A 475 -3.79 17.41 53.29
CA SER A 475 -2.91 16.57 54.14
C SER A 475 -1.98 15.67 53.31
N ASP A 476 -0.76 15.46 53.82
CA ASP A 476 0.41 14.90 53.11
C ASP A 476 0.75 13.44 53.47
N LYS A 477 1.54 12.79 52.58
CA LYS A 477 2.85 12.12 52.81
C LYS A 477 3.24 11.31 51.56
N ILE A 478 4.28 11.66 50.79
CA ILE A 478 5.74 11.53 51.04
C ILE A 478 6.18 10.06 51.14
N ASP A 479 6.90 9.57 50.12
CA ASP A 479 8.32 9.19 50.30
C ASP A 479 9.13 9.32 48.99
N HIS A 480 10.47 9.29 49.11
CA HIS A 480 11.48 9.76 48.15
C HIS A 480 12.30 8.65 47.45
N SER A 481 13.28 9.10 46.64
CA SER A 481 14.48 8.39 46.12
C SER A 481 14.34 7.66 44.76
N GLU A 482 15.32 7.71 43.84
CA GLU A 482 16.35 8.73 43.57
C GLU A 482 16.88 8.59 42.13
N ASN A 483 17.48 9.64 41.56
CA ASN A 483 18.21 9.55 40.29
C ASN A 483 19.59 8.94 40.52
N HIS A 484 19.98 7.91 39.76
CA HIS A 484 21.40 7.66 39.44
C HIS A 484 21.57 6.80 38.17
N PHE A 485 22.78 6.82 37.60
CA PHE A 485 23.27 5.95 36.50
C PHE A 485 22.89 6.28 35.04
N LYS A 486 23.27 7.49 34.59
CA LYS A 486 23.83 7.70 33.22
C LYS A 486 25.34 8.01 33.29
N GLN A 487 26.16 7.06 33.72
CA GLN A 487 27.62 7.11 33.52
C GLN A 487 28.32 5.78 33.90
N ARG A 488 28.48 4.88 32.92
CA ARG A 488 29.56 3.86 32.76
C ARG A 488 29.10 2.79 31.79
N LEU A 489 29.68 2.78 30.59
CA LEU A 489 29.99 1.60 29.76
C LEU A 489 30.69 2.10 28.49
N SER A 490 31.92 2.58 28.69
CA SER A 490 32.80 3.07 27.63
C SER A 490 34.22 2.50 27.80
N SER A 491 34.30 1.16 27.88
CA SER A 491 35.57 0.43 27.80
C SER A 491 35.35 -1.08 27.64
N GLN A 492 35.93 -1.63 26.57
CA GLN A 492 36.39 -3.03 26.43
C GLN A 492 35.37 -4.19 26.43
N VAL A 493 34.75 -4.45 25.27
CA VAL A 493 34.77 -5.78 24.61
C VAL A 493 34.80 -5.55 23.09
N SER A 494 35.72 -6.19 22.37
CA SER A 494 35.76 -6.14 20.89
C SER A 494 34.88 -7.26 20.31
N ALA A 495 33.68 -6.92 19.84
CA ALA A 495 32.81 -7.86 19.13
C ALA A 495 33.24 -8.04 17.66
N PRO A 496 32.98 -9.20 17.02
CA PRO A 496 33.19 -9.37 15.59
C PRO A 496 32.28 -8.42 14.77
N GLU A 497 32.79 -7.91 13.65
CA GLU A 497 32.08 -6.91 12.83
C GLU A 497 30.90 -7.53 12.06
N ILE A 498 29.67 -7.32 12.54
CA ILE A 498 28.45 -7.73 11.83
C ILE A 498 28.09 -6.66 10.79
N SER A 499 28.41 -6.92 9.52
CA SER A 499 28.04 -6.02 8.41
C SER A 499 26.63 -6.32 7.87
N SER A 500 25.69 -5.41 8.12
CA SER A 500 24.38 -5.45 7.45
C SER A 500 24.44 -4.71 6.11
N THR A 501 24.67 -5.45 5.03
CA THR A 501 24.71 -4.86 3.67
C THR A 501 23.31 -4.57 3.14
N SER A 502 23.07 -3.32 2.76
CA SER A 502 21.89 -2.96 1.96
C SER A 502 21.94 -3.59 0.56
N PRO A 503 20.80 -3.91 -0.06
CA PRO A 503 20.79 -4.36 -1.44
C PRO A 503 21.02 -3.15 -2.35
N LEU A 504 22.24 -2.96 -2.85
CA LEU A 504 22.55 -2.55 -4.22
C LEU A 504 24.07 -2.38 -4.44
N SER A 505 24.70 -3.34 -5.12
CA SER A 505 25.89 -3.06 -5.94
C SER A 505 25.96 -4.03 -7.12
N SER A 506 25.61 -3.54 -8.31
CA SER A 506 25.77 -4.28 -9.56
C SER A 506 27.20 -4.10 -10.11
N SER A 507 28.15 -4.86 -9.59
CA SER A 507 29.34 -5.27 -10.35
C SER A 507 29.03 -6.60 -11.08
N PRO A 508 29.69 -6.89 -12.21
CA PRO A 508 29.60 -8.22 -12.81
C PRO A 508 30.10 -9.29 -11.80
N PRO A 509 29.69 -10.56 -11.94
CA PRO A 509 30.03 -11.59 -10.96
C PRO A 509 31.54 -11.70 -10.81
N VAL A 510 32.05 -11.40 -9.62
CA VAL A 510 33.41 -11.75 -9.25
C VAL A 510 33.42 -13.29 -9.12
N PRO A 511 34.23 -14.01 -9.90
CA PRO A 511 34.35 -15.45 -9.72
C PRO A 511 34.99 -15.72 -8.36
N ASN A 512 34.29 -16.51 -7.53
CA ASN A 512 34.63 -16.88 -6.15
C ASN A 512 34.32 -15.82 -5.06
N ASP A 513 33.03 -15.65 -4.75
CA ASP A 513 32.60 -15.31 -3.39
C ASP A 513 32.48 -16.61 -2.59
N ASP A 514 33.41 -16.87 -1.67
CA ASP A 514 33.51 -18.11 -0.87
C ASP A 514 32.46 -18.17 0.28
N THR A 515 31.39 -17.38 0.14
CA THR A 515 30.29 -17.23 1.09
C THR A 515 29.24 -18.33 0.91
N ILE A 516 28.94 -19.05 1.99
CA ILE A 516 27.87 -20.05 2.03
C ILE A 516 26.51 -19.35 2.10
N ASN A 517 25.73 -19.44 1.02
CA ASN A 517 24.40 -18.84 0.88
C ASN A 517 23.30 -19.82 1.34
N ILE A 518 22.52 -19.43 2.34
CA ILE A 518 21.43 -20.23 2.94
C ILE A 518 20.11 -19.45 2.84
N LEU A 519 19.13 -20.00 2.13
CA LEU A 519 17.79 -19.42 2.02
C LEU A 519 16.89 -19.97 3.13
N LEU A 520 16.26 -19.10 3.93
CA LEU A 520 15.22 -19.52 4.88
C LEU A 520 13.83 -19.35 4.27
N LEU A 521 13.01 -20.40 4.32
CA LEU A 521 11.62 -20.38 3.90
C LEU A 521 10.74 -20.93 5.02
N GLY A 522 9.49 -20.50 5.10
CA GLY A 522 8.56 -20.98 6.14
C GLY A 522 7.44 -20.00 6.41
N GLU A 523 6.39 -20.50 7.06
CA GLU A 523 5.18 -19.73 7.35
C GLU A 523 5.45 -18.43 8.13
N THR A 524 4.52 -17.49 7.99
CA THR A 524 4.41 -16.34 8.91
C THR A 524 4.38 -16.82 10.36
N GLY A 525 5.25 -16.25 11.21
CA GLY A 525 5.32 -16.64 12.63
C GLY A 525 5.88 -18.04 12.89
N VAL A 526 6.58 -18.67 11.93
CA VAL A 526 7.32 -19.92 12.19
C VAL A 526 8.62 -19.69 12.98
N GLY A 527 9.18 -18.48 12.95
CA GLY A 527 10.40 -18.10 13.70
C GLY A 527 11.69 -17.98 12.88
N LYS A 528 11.61 -17.58 11.61
CA LYS A 528 12.80 -17.39 10.74
C LYS A 528 13.78 -16.35 11.32
N SER A 529 13.30 -15.15 11.60
CA SER A 529 14.11 -14.08 12.18
C SER A 529 14.60 -14.41 13.61
N THR A 530 13.82 -15.17 14.37
CA THR A 530 14.23 -15.73 15.68
C THR A 530 15.39 -16.72 15.53
N PHE A 531 15.38 -17.57 14.50
CA PHE A 531 16.48 -18.48 14.19
C PHE A 531 17.75 -17.72 13.80
N ILE A 532 17.64 -16.63 13.04
CA ILE A 532 18.79 -15.77 12.69
C ILE A 532 19.39 -15.10 13.93
N ASN A 533 18.56 -14.54 14.83
CA ASN A 533 19.04 -14.03 16.12
C ASN A 533 19.72 -15.14 16.95
N ALA A 534 19.12 -16.33 17.05
CA ALA A 534 19.71 -17.45 17.78
C ALA A 534 21.07 -17.87 17.19
N PHE A 535 21.22 -17.87 15.86
CA PHE A 535 22.48 -18.12 15.17
C PHE A 535 23.53 -17.05 15.48
N ALA A 536 23.15 -15.77 15.51
CA ALA A 536 24.04 -14.68 15.91
C ALA A 536 24.55 -14.85 17.36
N ASN A 537 23.66 -15.19 18.30
CA ASN A 537 24.05 -15.43 19.70
C ASN A 537 24.98 -16.65 19.83
N TYR A 538 24.69 -17.73 19.10
CA TYR A 538 25.52 -18.93 19.07
C TYR A 538 26.96 -18.68 18.56
N LEU A 539 27.15 -17.75 17.62
CA LEU A 539 28.48 -17.39 17.11
C LEU A 539 29.27 -16.45 18.03
N ILE A 540 28.62 -15.80 19.00
CA ILE A 540 29.22 -14.73 19.82
C ILE A 540 29.50 -15.20 21.25
N PHE A 541 28.66 -16.06 21.82
CA PHE A 541 28.86 -16.61 23.16
C PHE A 541 29.54 -17.98 23.10
N ASN A 542 30.56 -18.18 23.95
CA ASN A 542 31.36 -19.41 23.95
C ASN A 542 30.67 -20.58 24.68
N SER A 543 29.64 -20.31 25.47
CA SER A 543 28.86 -21.33 26.17
C SER A 543 27.40 -20.90 26.36
N PHE A 544 26.53 -21.86 26.67
CA PHE A 544 25.11 -21.59 26.92
C PHE A 544 24.93 -20.77 28.20
N GLU A 545 25.69 -21.06 29.25
CA GLU A 545 25.67 -20.35 30.53
C GLU A 545 26.11 -18.89 30.35
N GLN A 546 27.09 -18.62 29.48
CA GLN A 546 27.47 -17.26 29.11
C GLN A 546 26.34 -16.53 28.37
N ALA A 547 25.66 -17.22 27.45
CA ALA A 547 24.53 -16.64 26.71
C ALA A 547 23.31 -16.38 27.60
N GLU A 548 23.00 -17.28 28.54
CA GLU A 548 21.89 -17.15 29.50
C GLU A 548 22.10 -16.03 30.53
N SER A 549 23.36 -15.78 30.92
CA SER A 549 23.73 -14.73 31.87
C SER A 549 24.03 -13.37 31.23
N SER A 550 24.00 -13.26 29.90
CA SER A 550 24.26 -12.03 29.14
C SER A 550 22.99 -11.43 28.53
N GLU A 551 23.02 -10.15 28.15
CA GLU A 551 21.96 -9.59 27.31
C GLU A 551 21.99 -10.24 25.91
N PRO A 552 20.85 -10.72 25.38
CA PRO A 552 20.81 -11.37 24.08
C PRO A 552 21.04 -10.38 22.95
N ILE A 553 21.82 -10.80 21.95
CA ILE A 553 22.13 -9.98 20.78
C ILE A 553 20.99 -10.08 19.78
N VAL A 554 20.34 -8.96 19.50
CA VAL A 554 19.13 -8.90 18.68
C VAL A 554 19.40 -8.06 17.44
N ILE A 555 19.72 -8.72 16.34
CA ILE A 555 20.03 -8.09 15.04
C ILE A 555 18.79 -7.95 14.15
N ILE A 556 17.71 -8.68 14.45
CA ILE A 556 16.37 -8.48 13.87
C ILE A 556 15.40 -8.30 15.03
N PRO A 557 14.60 -7.23 15.10
CA PRO A 557 13.56 -7.11 16.11
C PRO A 557 12.58 -8.27 16.02
N VAL A 558 12.11 -8.78 17.15
CA VAL A 558 11.12 -9.88 17.20
C VAL A 558 10.07 -9.61 18.27
N SER A 559 8.82 -9.95 17.95
CA SER A 559 7.67 -9.86 18.87
C SER A 559 6.86 -11.14 18.79
N PHE A 560 6.51 -11.71 19.94
CA PHE A 560 5.65 -12.90 20.03
C PHE A 560 4.80 -12.87 21.30
N ILE A 561 3.67 -13.56 21.27
CA ILE A 561 2.74 -13.66 22.41
C ILE A 561 3.07 -14.95 23.18
N MET A 562 3.19 -14.85 24.49
CA MET A 562 3.25 -15.97 25.42
C MET A 562 2.05 -15.92 26.35
N THR A 563 1.47 -17.06 26.70
CA THR A 563 0.49 -17.17 27.78
C THR A 563 1.17 -17.63 29.07
N ILE A 564 0.80 -17.05 30.21
CA ILE A 564 1.36 -17.38 31.53
C ILE A 564 0.24 -17.73 32.52
N GLY A 565 0.44 -18.79 33.30
CA GLY A 565 -0.48 -19.26 34.32
C GLY A 565 -1.77 -19.88 33.77
N ASP A 566 -2.56 -20.45 34.68
CA ASP A 566 -3.79 -21.20 34.34
C ASP A 566 -4.92 -20.31 33.80
N ASN A 567 -4.79 -18.99 33.96
CA ASN A 567 -5.74 -17.99 33.47
C ASN A 567 -5.46 -17.55 32.02
N PHE A 568 -4.46 -18.14 31.34
CA PHE A 568 -4.05 -17.79 29.98
C PHE A 568 -3.68 -16.30 29.79
N GLU A 569 -2.99 -15.69 30.77
CA GLU A 569 -2.61 -14.28 30.72
C GLU A 569 -1.66 -14.03 29.53
N GLU A 570 -2.11 -13.29 28.51
CA GLU A 570 -1.30 -12.95 27.34
C GLU A 570 -0.25 -11.88 27.68
N ARG A 571 1.02 -12.20 27.46
CA ARG A 571 2.15 -11.25 27.48
C ARG A 571 2.81 -11.17 26.12
N ILE A 572 2.95 -9.96 25.60
CA ILE A 572 3.69 -9.71 24.37
C ILE A 572 5.17 -9.53 24.74
N VAL A 573 5.99 -10.51 24.40
CA VAL A 573 7.44 -10.45 24.53
C VAL A 573 8.01 -9.75 23.29
N LYS A 574 8.87 -8.75 23.50
CA LYS A 574 9.53 -7.98 22.45
C LYS A 574 11.03 -7.88 22.71
N PHE A 575 11.81 -8.05 21.66
CA PHE A 575 13.27 -7.90 21.67
C PHE A 575 13.70 -7.03 20.50
N GLY A 576 14.66 -6.13 20.74
CA GLY A 576 15.16 -5.15 19.77
C GLY A 576 14.30 -3.87 19.69
N GLU A 577 14.93 -2.76 19.32
CA GLU A 577 14.22 -1.51 19.00
C GLU A 577 13.56 -1.62 17.61
N LEU A 578 12.55 -0.77 17.32
CA LEU A 578 11.87 -0.79 16.02
C LEU A 578 12.87 -0.53 14.88
N ASP A 579 12.96 -1.47 13.93
CA ASP A 579 13.97 -1.45 12.86
C ASP A 579 13.92 -0.12 12.08
N SER A 580 15.05 0.59 12.03
CA SER A 580 15.22 1.87 11.31
C SER A 580 14.80 1.79 9.84
N PHE A 581 14.79 0.57 9.28
CA PHE A 581 14.44 0.25 7.91
C PHE A 581 12.97 -0.19 7.70
N ASN A 582 12.15 -0.27 8.76
CA ASN A 582 10.74 -0.70 8.74
C ASN A 582 10.47 -2.04 8.03
N ASN A 583 11.45 -2.96 7.97
CA ASN A 583 11.26 -4.24 7.26
C ASN A 583 10.37 -5.23 8.03
N GLU A 584 10.26 -5.07 9.36
CA GLU A 584 9.45 -5.91 10.24
C GLU A 584 8.16 -5.21 10.66
N ASN A 585 7.00 -5.78 10.30
CA ASN A 585 5.68 -5.25 10.63
C ASN A 585 4.95 -6.13 11.66
N PHE A 586 4.98 -5.71 12.92
CA PHE A 586 4.26 -6.37 14.02
C PHE A 586 2.82 -5.89 14.20
N ASN A 587 2.35 -4.92 13.41
CA ASN A 587 1.07 -4.23 13.65
C ASN A 587 -0.15 -4.96 13.08
N THR A 588 0.04 -6.07 12.35
CA THR A 588 -1.07 -6.80 11.72
C THR A 588 -0.94 -8.31 11.91
N ILE A 589 -1.85 -8.90 12.69
CA ILE A 589 -1.86 -10.32 13.01
C ILE A 589 -2.07 -11.16 11.73
N GLY A 590 -1.21 -12.16 11.52
CA GLY A 590 -1.29 -13.11 10.41
C GLY A 590 -0.75 -12.62 9.05
N GLN A 591 -0.31 -11.36 8.94
CA GLN A 591 0.51 -10.95 7.79
C GLN A 591 1.96 -11.37 8.04
N SER A 592 2.74 -11.60 6.97
CA SER A 592 4.18 -11.77 7.10
C SER A 592 4.77 -10.59 7.88
N VAL A 593 5.63 -10.88 8.86
CA VAL A 593 6.28 -9.85 9.68
C VAL A 593 7.37 -9.19 8.87
N THR A 594 8.31 -9.97 8.34
CA THR A 594 9.30 -9.57 7.33
C THR A 594 8.61 -9.19 6.02
N GLN A 595 8.79 -7.96 5.53
CA GLN A 595 8.16 -7.47 4.29
C GLN A 595 9.01 -7.75 3.04
N HIS A 596 10.33 -7.70 3.14
CA HIS A 596 11.26 -7.92 2.02
C HIS A 596 12.41 -8.85 2.41
N CYS A 597 12.96 -9.56 1.42
CA CYS A 597 14.11 -10.45 1.63
C CYS A 597 15.35 -9.66 2.04
N ARG A 598 16.10 -10.16 3.04
CA ARG A 598 17.28 -9.50 3.60
C ARG A 598 18.36 -10.52 3.92
N SER A 599 19.59 -10.24 3.50
CA SER A 599 20.77 -11.05 3.83
C SER A 599 21.41 -10.57 5.12
N TYR A 600 21.78 -11.54 5.96
CA TYR A 600 22.59 -11.36 7.16
C TYR A 600 23.87 -12.16 6.96
N VAL A 601 25.01 -11.47 6.91
CA VAL A 601 26.32 -12.08 6.68
C VAL A 601 27.05 -12.22 8.01
N PHE A 602 27.46 -13.45 8.30
CA PHE A 602 28.21 -13.83 9.49
C PHE A 602 29.59 -14.32 9.07
N ASP A 603 30.62 -13.75 9.67
CA ASP A 603 31.98 -14.26 9.53
C ASP A 603 32.16 -15.43 10.51
N LEU A 604 32.51 -16.60 10.00
CA LEU A 604 32.86 -17.73 10.86
C LEU A 604 34.29 -17.50 11.34
N ASN A 605 34.50 -17.41 12.66
CA ASN A 605 35.77 -17.10 13.33
C ASN A 605 36.85 -18.22 13.21
N ASN A 606 36.92 -18.89 12.07
CA ASN A 606 37.93 -19.86 11.71
C ASN A 606 38.97 -19.22 10.78
N SER A 607 40.20 -19.76 10.80
CA SER A 607 41.38 -19.29 10.05
C SER A 607 41.21 -19.12 8.53
N ASP A 608 40.12 -19.63 7.97
CA ASP A 608 39.89 -19.78 6.53
C ASP A 608 39.10 -18.60 5.94
N GLY A 609 38.62 -17.66 6.75
CA GLY A 609 37.90 -16.45 6.30
C GLY A 609 36.53 -16.70 5.66
N ARG A 610 35.97 -17.91 5.79
CA ARG A 610 34.68 -18.30 5.19
C ARG A 610 33.50 -17.60 5.87
N LYS A 611 32.56 -17.13 5.04
CA LYS A 611 31.37 -16.37 5.47
C LYS A 611 30.10 -17.20 5.28
N VAL A 612 29.07 -16.92 6.07
CA VAL A 612 27.72 -17.48 5.92
C VAL A 612 26.73 -16.35 5.71
N ARG A 613 26.02 -16.37 4.58
CA ARG A 613 24.94 -15.44 4.24
C ARG A 613 23.60 -16.15 4.45
N ILE A 614 22.90 -15.80 5.53
CA ILE A 614 21.54 -16.27 5.78
C ILE A 614 20.55 -15.25 5.18
N ILE A 615 19.68 -15.71 4.31
CA ILE A 615 18.69 -14.91 3.60
C ILE A 615 17.34 -15.12 4.32
N ASP A 616 16.89 -14.11 5.06
CA ASP A 616 15.52 -14.08 5.58
C ASP A 616 14.54 -13.69 4.47
N THR A 617 13.34 -14.25 4.49
CA THR A 617 12.29 -14.00 3.49
C THR A 617 10.97 -13.64 4.16
N PRO A 618 10.05 -12.99 3.45
CA PRO A 618 8.65 -12.97 3.86
C PRO A 618 8.13 -14.40 4.11
N GLY A 619 7.24 -14.55 5.08
CA GLY A 619 6.49 -15.78 5.30
C GLY A 619 5.38 -15.97 4.26
N PHE A 620 5.09 -17.24 3.97
CA PHE A 620 3.90 -17.63 3.20
C PHE A 620 2.72 -17.93 4.14
N GLY A 621 1.50 -17.94 3.59
CA GLY A 621 0.26 -18.01 4.35
C GLY A 621 -0.19 -16.64 4.87
N ASP A 622 0.04 -15.58 4.09
CA ASP A 622 -0.29 -14.20 4.47
C ASP A 622 -1.82 -13.96 4.46
N THR A 623 -2.36 -13.33 5.51
CA THR A 623 -3.81 -12.99 5.58
C THR A 623 -4.28 -12.01 4.50
N ARG A 624 -3.37 -11.40 3.73
CA ARG A 624 -3.67 -10.63 2.51
C ARG A 624 -4.07 -11.51 1.31
N GLY A 625 -3.88 -12.83 1.39
CA GLY A 625 -4.35 -13.83 0.41
C GLY A 625 -3.32 -14.24 -0.66
N LEU A 626 -3.74 -15.19 -1.52
CA LEU A 626 -2.92 -15.84 -2.56
C LEU A 626 -2.06 -14.84 -3.37
N ASP A 627 -2.67 -13.78 -3.90
CA ASP A 627 -2.01 -12.73 -4.68
C ASP A 627 -0.80 -12.09 -3.98
N GLN A 628 -0.75 -12.09 -2.65
CA GLN A 628 0.37 -11.53 -1.89
C GLN A 628 1.46 -12.57 -1.64
N ASP A 629 1.11 -13.83 -1.41
CA ASP A 629 2.08 -14.91 -1.32
C ASP A 629 2.80 -15.15 -2.66
N ASP A 630 2.09 -15.03 -3.80
CA ASP A 630 2.69 -15.06 -5.14
C ASP A 630 3.71 -13.93 -5.34
N ARG A 631 3.43 -12.72 -4.82
CA ARG A 631 4.39 -11.60 -4.85
C ARG A 631 5.57 -11.86 -3.93
N ASN A 632 5.33 -12.36 -2.72
CA ASN A 632 6.39 -12.72 -1.79
C ASN A 632 7.34 -13.77 -2.43
N MET A 633 6.77 -14.72 -3.18
CA MET A 633 7.52 -15.70 -3.98
C MET A 633 8.32 -15.02 -5.11
N GLU A 634 7.66 -14.23 -5.96
CA GLU A 634 8.29 -13.51 -7.08
C GLU A 634 9.47 -12.64 -6.59
N HIS A 635 9.31 -11.94 -5.46
CA HIS A 635 10.36 -11.15 -4.82
C HIS A 635 11.50 -12.02 -4.26
N THR A 636 11.20 -13.18 -3.68
CA THR A 636 12.22 -14.13 -3.18
C THR A 636 13.05 -14.70 -4.33
N LEU A 637 12.40 -15.08 -5.43
CA LEU A 637 13.04 -15.57 -6.65
C LEU A 637 13.92 -14.49 -7.30
N GLN A 638 13.41 -13.26 -7.42
CA GLN A 638 14.21 -12.11 -7.87
C GLN A 638 15.43 -11.86 -6.97
N TYR A 639 15.31 -12.07 -5.65
CA TYR A 639 16.42 -11.89 -4.72
C TYR A 639 17.53 -12.92 -4.97
N ILE A 640 17.20 -14.22 -5.00
CA ILE A 640 18.18 -15.29 -5.18
C ILE A 640 18.80 -15.30 -6.58
N ASN A 641 18.10 -14.80 -7.61
CA ASN A 641 18.65 -14.64 -8.96
C ASN A 641 19.83 -13.63 -9.04
N ASN A 642 20.03 -12.80 -8.01
CA ASN A 642 21.21 -11.92 -7.93
C ASN A 642 22.42 -12.58 -7.24
N LEU A 643 22.30 -13.82 -6.78
CA LEU A 643 23.38 -14.58 -6.14
C LEU A 643 24.05 -15.51 -7.16
N THR A 644 25.35 -15.73 -7.02
CA THR A 644 26.11 -16.61 -7.93
C THR A 644 25.80 -18.09 -7.73
N HIS A 645 25.39 -18.47 -6.51
CA HIS A 645 25.06 -19.84 -6.13
C HIS A 645 24.20 -19.86 -4.86
N LEU A 646 23.59 -21.00 -4.56
CA LEU A 646 22.83 -21.25 -3.34
C LEU A 646 23.21 -22.61 -2.75
N ASN A 647 23.67 -22.64 -1.50
CA ASN A 647 24.25 -23.83 -0.88
C ASN A 647 23.21 -24.64 -0.10
N ALA A 648 22.21 -23.98 0.48
CA ALA A 648 21.13 -24.63 1.22
C ALA A 648 19.79 -23.88 1.12
N ILE A 649 18.69 -24.63 1.15
CA ILE A 649 17.32 -24.13 1.26
C ILE A 649 16.69 -24.75 2.51
N CYS A 650 16.54 -23.96 3.55
CA CYS A 650 16.02 -24.37 4.85
C CYS A 650 14.53 -24.04 4.95
N PHE A 651 13.67 -25.07 4.87
CA PHE A 651 12.24 -24.95 5.17
C PHE A 651 12.01 -25.10 6.68
N LEU A 652 11.72 -23.98 7.33
CA LEU A 652 11.36 -23.91 8.75
C LEU A 652 9.87 -24.24 8.92
N LEU A 653 9.60 -25.17 9.84
CA LEU A 653 8.28 -25.74 10.13
C LEU A 653 8.07 -25.86 11.65
N LYS A 654 6.82 -25.86 12.10
CA LYS A 654 6.47 -26.29 13.47
C LYS A 654 6.30 -27.82 13.48
N PRO A 655 6.78 -28.57 14.49
CA PRO A 655 6.68 -30.02 14.55
C PRO A 655 5.28 -30.56 14.92
N ASN A 656 4.34 -29.68 15.27
CA ASN A 656 3.02 -30.05 15.78
C ASN A 656 1.92 -29.88 14.72
N ALA A 657 2.26 -29.81 13.44
CA ALA A 657 1.27 -29.57 12.40
C ALA A 657 0.39 -30.81 12.19
N SER A 658 -0.93 -30.64 12.29
CA SER A 658 -1.90 -31.70 11.98
C SER A 658 -2.17 -31.84 10.47
N ARG A 659 -1.74 -30.87 9.68
CA ARG A 659 -1.81 -30.84 8.21
C ARG A 659 -0.66 -29.99 7.66
N LEU A 660 -0.09 -30.39 6.53
CA LEU A 660 0.79 -29.50 5.78
C LEU A 660 -0.04 -28.41 5.10
N ASN A 661 0.49 -27.19 5.10
CA ASN A 661 -0.14 -26.08 4.43
C ASN A 661 -0.11 -26.27 2.91
N ILE A 662 -1.21 -25.96 2.22
CA ILE A 662 -1.32 -26.00 0.77
C ILE A 662 -0.29 -25.05 0.14
N PHE A 663 -0.07 -23.88 0.73
CA PHE A 663 0.93 -22.90 0.30
C PHE A 663 2.36 -23.44 0.38
N PHE A 664 2.69 -24.23 1.40
CA PHE A 664 3.99 -24.90 1.51
C PHE A 664 4.22 -25.90 0.36
N ARG A 665 3.19 -26.66 -0.03
CA ARG A 665 3.25 -27.55 -1.20
C ARG A 665 3.47 -26.77 -2.49
N THR A 666 2.70 -25.70 -2.72
CA THR A 666 2.84 -24.85 -3.91
C THR A 666 4.22 -24.20 -3.99
N CYS A 667 4.72 -23.67 -2.87
CA CYS A 667 6.06 -23.09 -2.75
C CYS A 667 7.16 -24.10 -3.12
N LEU A 668 7.10 -25.31 -2.56
CA LEU A 668 8.08 -26.36 -2.87
C LEU A 668 8.06 -26.73 -4.36
N ILE A 669 6.88 -26.89 -4.97
CA ILE A 669 6.73 -27.19 -6.40
C ILE A 669 7.28 -26.06 -7.27
N GLN A 670 6.95 -24.79 -6.96
CA GLN A 670 7.41 -23.64 -7.72
C GLN A 670 8.95 -23.51 -7.67
N LEU A 671 9.55 -23.67 -6.49
CA LEU A 671 11.01 -23.68 -6.34
C LEU A 671 11.66 -24.87 -7.08
N SER A 672 11.11 -26.08 -6.95
CA SER A 672 11.60 -27.25 -7.69
C SER A 672 11.47 -27.12 -9.21
N SER A 673 10.58 -26.26 -9.72
CA SER A 673 10.47 -25.98 -11.16
C SER A 673 11.50 -24.99 -11.70
N LEU A 674 12.18 -24.25 -10.81
CA LEU A 674 13.13 -23.18 -11.13
C LEU A 674 14.58 -23.54 -10.79
N LEU A 675 14.77 -24.52 -9.92
CA LEU A 675 16.07 -25.02 -9.51
C LEU A 675 16.44 -26.28 -10.31
N ASP A 676 17.74 -26.48 -10.55
CA ASP A 676 18.24 -27.71 -11.15
C ASP A 676 17.85 -28.94 -10.29
N PRO A 677 17.54 -30.11 -10.88
CA PRO A 677 17.19 -31.33 -10.12
C PRO A 677 18.21 -31.74 -9.05
N THR A 678 19.49 -31.34 -9.16
CA THR A 678 20.51 -31.56 -8.13
C THR A 678 20.27 -30.74 -6.85
N ALA A 679 19.61 -29.58 -6.93
CA ALA A 679 19.34 -28.71 -5.80
C ALA A 679 18.48 -29.36 -4.71
N ARG A 680 17.75 -30.44 -5.03
CA ARG A 680 17.00 -31.24 -4.03
C ARG A 680 17.88 -31.76 -2.89
N HIS A 681 19.17 -31.99 -3.14
CA HIS A 681 20.13 -32.45 -2.15
C HIS A 681 20.55 -31.36 -1.16
N ASN A 682 20.22 -30.10 -1.46
CA ASN A 682 20.50 -28.92 -0.64
C ASN A 682 19.26 -28.45 0.14
N ILE A 683 18.13 -29.18 0.07
CA ILE A 683 16.90 -28.87 0.80
C ILE A 683 16.96 -29.49 2.21
N ILE A 684 16.74 -28.67 3.22
CA ILE A 684 16.79 -29.03 4.65
C ILE A 684 15.46 -28.67 5.31
N PHE A 685 14.87 -29.58 6.09
CA PHE A 685 13.67 -29.31 6.89
C PHE A 685 14.07 -29.04 8.34
N CYS A 686 13.78 -27.83 8.83
CA CYS A 686 14.16 -27.35 10.15
C CYS A 686 12.93 -27.20 11.05
N PHE A 687 12.97 -27.69 12.29
CA PHE A 687 11.82 -27.67 13.19
C PHE A 687 11.98 -26.64 14.31
N THR A 688 11.16 -25.59 14.28
CA THR A 688 11.14 -24.53 15.30
C THR A 688 10.08 -24.81 16.37
N ASN A 689 10.18 -24.18 17.55
CA ASN A 689 9.25 -24.40 18.67
C ASN A 689 9.20 -25.87 19.17
N ALA A 690 10.24 -26.65 18.86
CA ALA A 690 10.28 -28.10 19.07
C ALA A 690 10.45 -28.53 20.55
N ARG A 691 10.51 -27.61 21.51
CA ARG A 691 10.53 -27.95 22.95
C ARG A 691 9.34 -28.82 23.35
N SER A 692 8.17 -28.57 22.77
CA SER A 692 6.93 -29.36 23.00
C SER A 692 6.98 -30.79 22.43
N THR A 693 7.94 -31.10 21.56
CA THR A 693 8.17 -32.42 20.95
C THR A 693 9.56 -32.97 21.29
N PHE A 694 10.13 -32.55 22.42
CA PHE A 694 11.47 -32.96 22.87
C PHE A 694 12.56 -32.77 21.80
N TYR A 695 12.47 -31.66 21.07
CA TYR A 695 13.36 -31.27 19.96
C TYR A 695 13.30 -32.20 18.74
N THR A 696 12.24 -33.01 18.61
CA THR A 696 11.99 -33.89 17.46
C THR A 696 10.99 -33.28 16.46
N PRO A 697 10.96 -33.76 15.20
CA PRO A 697 10.03 -33.32 14.15
C PRO A 697 8.52 -33.53 14.41
N GLY A 698 8.14 -34.29 15.44
CA GLY A 698 6.74 -34.51 15.84
C GLY A 698 5.80 -35.01 14.73
N ASN A 699 4.54 -34.59 14.82
CA ASN A 699 3.46 -34.97 13.89
C ASN A 699 3.68 -34.45 12.45
N THR A 700 4.55 -33.45 12.27
CA THR A 700 4.85 -32.90 10.93
C THR A 700 5.69 -33.86 10.07
N ALA A 701 6.57 -34.68 10.67
CA ALA A 701 7.43 -35.59 9.91
C ALA A 701 6.68 -36.65 9.07
N PRO A 702 5.69 -37.40 9.61
CA PRO A 702 4.87 -38.29 8.79
C PRO A 702 4.23 -37.60 7.58
N LEU A 703 3.74 -36.36 7.75
CA LEU A 703 3.12 -35.59 6.67
C LEU A 703 4.12 -35.19 5.58
N LEU A 704 5.36 -34.85 5.95
CA LEU A 704 6.45 -34.58 5.01
C LEU A 704 6.83 -35.86 4.25
N ASN A 705 6.98 -36.98 4.96
CA ASN A 705 7.28 -38.27 4.32
C ASN A 705 6.19 -38.66 3.31
N THR A 706 4.91 -38.45 3.61
CA THR A 706 3.80 -38.67 2.67
C THR A 706 3.74 -37.67 1.50
N MET A 707 4.43 -36.53 1.60
CA MET A 707 4.52 -35.54 0.52
C MET A 707 5.75 -35.75 -0.38
N LEU A 708 6.82 -36.35 0.17
CA LEU A 708 8.10 -36.57 -0.51
C LEU A 708 8.25 -37.98 -1.11
N ALA A 709 7.34 -38.90 -0.76
CA ALA A 709 7.16 -40.21 -1.39
C ALA A 709 6.30 -40.12 -2.65
#